data_AF-A0A7X7RNJ7-F1
#
_entry.id   AF-A0A7X7RNJ7-F1
#
_cell.length_a   1.000
_cell.length_b   1.000
_cell.length_c   1.000
_cell.angle_alpha   90.00
_cell.angle_beta   90.00
_cell.angle_gamma   90.00
#
_symmetry.space_group_name_H-M   'P 1'
#
loop_
_entity.id
_entity.type
_entity.pdbx_description
1 polymer ?
#
loop_
_entity_poly.entity_id
_entity_poly.type
_entity_poly.pdbx_seq_one_letter_code
_entity_poly.pdbx_strand_id
1 'polypeptide(L)'
;MINKLFSGDSREGSFFRRVDWTAFWTATLVSFLVYFFTLGPSVTLEDSGELAVAGDHLGVPHPPGYPIWTMCAYVFVRLFSWVTYQGQPTPAWSISLMSAVFAALAAGFTAMLITRSASDMLHDAHDGEEDFDQAQSNVLCWVGGVGGSLVFAFSPVMWSQATIVEVYTLNAFFLMWIFLLTYRWMRRPSDKILWLTAFVFGLGLTNYQVLLLAALPLVVMIFLRDIALFRDFIMVGIPILLTAHVLQIGAMMPAQPGMAGPAYAKVTAGAAGAVAVPSLSLLVAGAVCVFLGLIAALILRGCESGGAAKGRFAVLGRAAPQGGAIGAGITAFGALLVLFSMGAAKTGVAAATDLPLFASSVYTSVAGLIVLVLALCIGGAYAYRDRLNDKAVLAWLIPACAVLLILFFRLSAIKGAVMPQGYMGQPFDWTLPSVALMGALAVLFLLGATVPRGLFYAIPVAAVQLSVFVLLRKGGMNGLTHPTSWWFWWGALWNFVIIGLAWLTLPHGRNVALTTLFAELGVSFYIYMPIVSDLRNPPMNWGYPRTWEGFKHAITRGQYEKLAPSDVFTKKFIFQLGTYFTDLRVQFTLIAATLGFIPFTLWSFKAGGRRIRALYVASALYLLTCVVVLLSEVMGGEPVLRLDKLFIAGILLLLLVGATTIMFRQIEEFARRTWRSHNLSEGLTAGITLAGVAAIVGLFVAKGILSMMSAPGAEPGTGAKVGALALALIILAAVGTGWFFFRRWAERQVDFRSDMDTVTQQWLISTAAGFLVMSVLLVVLANIKGDLQDMFIQKVKFISSHGLFAIWIGYGLVFGLAVGNRLLKALVKRGTLPAALLQPLRAGMLCAGLLVAAIPVYENYTNEYLVFSMSGVEQNGHDFGWQFGNYQLRGADAITEELEADEEPLPNPLFPPEMEPNAIFFGGTDPGRFVPTYMIYSARVRPDVFLITQNALADNTYMNTMRDLYGNPIWIPTPDDSARAFQIYVDEVQAGKRPKNADLTI
;
A
#
# COMPACT_ATOMS: atom_id res chain seq x y z
N MET A 1 -14.50 -21.63 -14.44
CA MET A 1 -14.46 -20.18 -14.76
C MET A 1 -13.09 -19.56 -14.49
N ILE A 2 -12.46 -19.85 -13.33
CA ILE A 2 -11.09 -19.40 -12.95
C ILE A 2 -10.02 -19.76 -14.00
N ASN A 3 -10.04 -20.98 -14.56
CA ASN A 3 -9.06 -21.38 -15.58
C ASN A 3 -9.10 -20.54 -16.87
N LYS A 4 -10.24 -19.92 -17.23
CA LYS A 4 -10.37 -19.03 -18.39
C LYS A 4 -9.87 -17.61 -18.12
N LEU A 5 -9.95 -17.15 -16.86
CA LEU A 5 -9.39 -15.86 -16.43
C LEU A 5 -7.85 -15.84 -16.53
N PHE A 6 -7.21 -16.99 -16.29
CA PHE A 6 -5.75 -17.14 -16.37
C PHE A 6 -5.21 -17.55 -17.75
N SER A 7 -6.05 -17.75 -18.77
CA SER A 7 -5.66 -18.39 -20.04
C SER A 7 -5.65 -17.51 -21.31
N GLY A 8 -6.01 -16.23 -21.30
CA GLY A 8 -5.89 -15.36 -22.52
C GLY A 8 -4.53 -14.63 -22.59
N ASP A 9 -3.90 -14.33 -23.74
CA ASP A 9 -4.14 -14.67 -25.16
C ASP A 9 -2.77 -14.76 -25.88
N SER A 10 -2.72 -15.47 -27.02
CA SER A 10 -1.61 -15.71 -28.00
C SER A 10 -0.68 -16.94 -27.84
N ARG A 11 -0.65 -17.63 -26.68
CA ARG A 11 0.08 -18.91 -26.53
C ARG A 11 -0.87 -20.00 -26.04
N GLU A 12 -0.94 -21.13 -26.74
CA GLU A 12 -1.76 -22.29 -26.33
C GLU A 12 -1.37 -22.77 -24.92
N GLY A 13 -2.37 -23.14 -24.12
CA GLY A 13 -2.21 -23.71 -22.77
C GLY A 13 -2.34 -22.74 -21.59
N SER A 14 -2.73 -23.27 -20.43
CA SER A 14 -2.86 -22.51 -19.18
C SER A 14 -1.50 -21.97 -18.71
N PHE A 15 -1.47 -20.75 -18.17
CA PHE A 15 -0.24 -20.18 -17.61
C PHE A 15 0.24 -20.97 -16.39
N PHE A 16 -0.67 -21.19 -15.43
CA PHE A 16 -0.43 -22.08 -14.30
C PHE A 16 -0.68 -23.52 -14.73
N ARG A 17 0.31 -24.37 -14.50
CA ARG A 17 0.34 -25.80 -14.83
C ARG A 17 -0.24 -26.60 -13.67
N ARG A 18 -0.49 -27.89 -13.91
CA ARG A 18 -0.93 -28.82 -12.85
C ARG A 18 0.05 -28.84 -11.67
N VAL A 19 1.36 -28.83 -11.92
CA VAL A 19 2.37 -28.81 -10.85
C VAL A 19 2.27 -27.55 -9.98
N ASP A 20 1.99 -26.39 -10.60
CA ASP A 20 1.86 -25.12 -9.88
C ASP A 20 0.62 -25.14 -8.96
N TRP A 21 -0.49 -25.74 -9.42
CA TRP A 21 -1.69 -25.98 -8.61
C TRP A 21 -1.49 -27.02 -7.50
N THR A 22 -0.72 -28.09 -7.76
CA THR A 22 -0.40 -29.06 -6.71
C THR A 22 0.48 -28.44 -5.62
N ALA A 23 1.42 -27.54 -5.98
CA ALA A 23 2.22 -26.80 -5.01
C ALA A 23 1.33 -25.89 -4.16
N PHE A 24 0.42 -25.16 -4.79
CA PHE A 24 -0.58 -24.33 -4.10
C PHE A 24 -1.35 -25.13 -3.06
N TRP A 25 -2.03 -26.21 -3.46
CA TRP A 25 -2.88 -26.96 -2.53
C TRP A 25 -2.08 -27.69 -1.46
N THR A 26 -0.88 -28.18 -1.77
CA THR A 26 -0.02 -28.82 -0.76
C THR A 26 0.36 -27.82 0.33
N ALA A 27 0.88 -26.65 -0.05
CA ALA A 27 1.26 -25.63 0.92
C ALA A 27 0.05 -25.12 1.71
N THR A 28 -1.09 -24.85 1.05
CA THR A 28 -2.33 -24.42 1.71
C THR A 28 -2.82 -25.45 2.72
N LEU A 29 -2.92 -26.73 2.34
CA LEU A 29 -3.47 -27.76 3.23
C LEU A 29 -2.54 -28.06 4.40
N VAL A 30 -1.23 -28.17 4.16
CA VAL A 30 -0.26 -28.45 5.24
C VAL A 30 -0.21 -27.30 6.25
N SER A 31 -0.11 -26.05 5.77
CA SER A 31 -0.11 -24.89 6.67
C SER A 31 -1.44 -24.71 7.40
N PHE A 32 -2.58 -24.87 6.71
CA PHE A 32 -3.90 -24.79 7.32
C PHE A 32 -4.08 -25.81 8.43
N LEU A 33 -3.70 -27.08 8.23
CA LEU A 33 -3.81 -28.11 9.26
C LEU A 33 -3.01 -27.74 10.50
N VAL A 34 -1.76 -27.29 10.32
CA VAL A 34 -0.94 -26.85 11.45
C VAL A 34 -1.59 -25.68 12.17
N TYR A 35 -1.94 -24.60 11.48
CA TYR A 35 -2.60 -23.44 12.09
C TYR A 35 -3.94 -23.79 12.77
N PHE A 36 -4.71 -24.71 12.18
CA PHE A 36 -5.97 -25.16 12.74
C PHE A 36 -5.80 -25.88 14.07
N PHE A 37 -4.79 -26.75 14.18
CA PHE A 37 -4.52 -27.43 15.44
C PHE A 37 -3.87 -26.53 16.47
N THR A 38 -3.27 -25.41 16.05
CA THR A 38 -2.55 -24.51 16.95
C THR A 38 -3.28 -23.20 17.28
N LEU A 39 -4.53 -22.99 16.81
CA LEU A 39 -5.25 -21.73 17.01
C LEU A 39 -5.90 -21.61 18.39
N GLY A 40 -6.04 -20.36 18.84
CA GLY A 40 -6.63 -20.01 20.13
C GLY A 40 -8.10 -20.41 20.26
N PRO A 41 -8.53 -21.01 21.39
CA PRO A 41 -9.93 -21.39 21.61
C PRO A 41 -10.86 -20.19 21.90
N SER A 42 -10.28 -19.06 22.32
CA SER A 42 -10.99 -17.84 22.70
C SER A 42 -10.16 -16.59 22.36
N VAL A 43 -10.61 -15.42 22.82
CA VAL A 43 -9.88 -14.16 22.71
C VAL A 43 -8.50 -14.28 23.38
N THR A 44 -7.49 -13.64 22.78
CA THR A 44 -6.11 -13.65 23.27
C THR A 44 -5.73 -12.25 23.79
N LEU A 45 -4.42 -11.95 23.84
CA LEU A 45 -3.90 -10.62 24.14
C LEU A 45 -4.01 -9.67 22.93
N GLU A 46 -3.41 -8.49 23.03
CA GLU A 46 -3.36 -7.45 21.98
C GLU A 46 -4.73 -6.86 21.62
N ASP A 47 -4.95 -6.54 20.33
CA ASP A 47 -6.18 -5.94 19.81
C ASP A 47 -7.27 -7.00 19.56
N SER A 48 -6.99 -8.27 19.86
CA SER A 48 -7.87 -9.41 19.57
C SER A 48 -9.28 -9.26 20.13
N GLY A 49 -9.44 -8.74 21.35
CA GLY A 49 -10.76 -8.51 21.95
C GLY A 49 -11.56 -7.42 21.25
N GLU A 50 -10.89 -6.36 20.80
CA GLU A 50 -11.51 -5.28 20.04
C GLU A 50 -11.97 -5.78 18.67
N LEU A 51 -11.05 -6.44 17.98
CA LEU A 51 -11.24 -6.99 16.65
C LEU A 51 -12.31 -8.10 16.64
N ALA A 52 -12.36 -8.93 17.68
CA ALA A 52 -13.38 -9.97 17.81
C ALA A 52 -14.78 -9.38 17.96
N VAL A 53 -14.94 -8.35 18.82
CA VAL A 53 -16.22 -7.65 19.00
C VAL A 53 -16.64 -6.94 17.71
N ALA A 54 -15.69 -6.28 17.02
CA ALA A 54 -15.96 -5.70 15.71
C ALA A 54 -16.38 -6.75 14.67
N GLY A 55 -15.69 -7.90 14.62
CA GLY A 55 -16.05 -8.99 13.70
C GLY A 55 -17.45 -9.55 13.97
N ASP A 56 -17.80 -9.81 15.23
CA ASP A 56 -19.09 -10.40 15.64
C ASP A 56 -20.29 -9.48 15.33
N HIS A 57 -20.13 -8.18 15.60
CA HIS A 57 -21.20 -7.19 15.48
C HIS A 57 -21.20 -6.44 14.14
N LEU A 58 -20.28 -6.78 13.22
CA LEU A 58 -20.04 -6.00 12.00
C LEU A 58 -19.77 -4.53 12.39
N GLY A 59 -18.74 -4.32 13.21
CA GLY A 59 -18.36 -3.06 13.84
C GLY A 59 -17.34 -2.23 13.07
N VAL A 60 -16.80 -1.21 13.74
CA VAL A 60 -15.64 -0.43 13.28
C VAL A 60 -14.58 -0.44 14.40
N PRO A 61 -13.48 -1.21 14.24
CA PRO A 61 -12.36 -1.20 15.17
C PRO A 61 -11.45 0.03 14.93
N HIS A 62 -10.34 0.10 15.66
CA HIS A 62 -9.36 1.16 15.61
C HIS A 62 -8.88 1.46 14.16
N PRO A 63 -8.40 2.69 13.90
CA PRO A 63 -8.03 3.12 12.55
C PRO A 63 -6.96 2.23 11.91
N PRO A 64 -7.15 1.75 10.66
CA PRO A 64 -8.06 2.30 9.66
C PRO A 64 -9.48 1.69 9.61
N GLY A 65 -9.88 0.90 10.60
CA GLY A 65 -11.21 0.28 10.69
C GLY A 65 -11.39 -1.01 9.89
N TYR A 66 -10.35 -1.44 9.15
CA TYR A 66 -10.24 -2.72 8.44
C TYR A 66 -11.51 -3.22 7.70
N PRO A 67 -12.21 -2.43 6.85
CA PRO A 67 -13.52 -2.80 6.28
C PRO A 67 -13.66 -4.22 5.72
N ILE A 68 -12.77 -4.64 4.80
CA ILE A 68 -12.88 -5.97 4.18
C ILE A 68 -12.60 -7.10 5.18
N TRP A 69 -11.69 -6.85 6.13
CA TRP A 69 -11.41 -7.80 7.21
C TRP A 69 -12.63 -8.00 8.09
N THR A 70 -13.26 -6.90 8.55
CA THR A 70 -14.44 -6.96 9.42
C THR A 70 -15.62 -7.63 8.74
N MET A 71 -15.82 -7.37 7.44
CA MET A 71 -16.84 -8.07 6.65
C MET A 71 -16.56 -9.58 6.55
N CYS A 72 -15.32 -9.99 6.30
CA CYS A 72 -14.94 -11.39 6.27
C CYS A 72 -15.11 -12.04 7.65
N ALA A 73 -14.64 -11.38 8.72
CA ALA A 73 -14.76 -11.84 10.10
C ALA A 73 -16.23 -12.08 10.46
N TYR A 74 -17.11 -11.13 10.15
CA TYR A 74 -18.55 -11.27 10.34
C TYR A 74 -19.12 -12.50 9.63
N VAL A 75 -18.75 -12.74 8.36
CA VAL A 75 -19.19 -13.93 7.63
C VAL A 75 -18.70 -15.22 8.32
N PHE A 76 -17.43 -15.28 8.73
CA PHE A 76 -16.87 -16.44 9.43
C PHE A 76 -17.59 -16.70 10.76
N VAL A 77 -17.81 -15.66 11.57
CA VAL A 77 -18.55 -15.78 12.84
C VAL A 77 -19.96 -16.33 12.60
N ARG A 78 -20.67 -15.87 11.57
CA ARG A 78 -22.01 -16.41 11.24
C ARG A 78 -21.93 -17.86 10.76
N LEU A 79 -20.94 -18.19 9.95
CA LEU A 79 -20.72 -19.55 9.44
C LEU A 79 -20.33 -20.55 10.52
N PHE A 80 -19.79 -20.14 11.66
CA PHE A 80 -19.36 -21.05 12.73
C PHE A 80 -20.00 -20.71 14.10
N SER A 81 -21.14 -20.05 14.08
CA SER A 81 -21.85 -19.56 15.27
C SER A 81 -22.31 -20.64 16.26
N TRP A 82 -22.25 -21.93 15.87
CA TRP A 82 -22.53 -23.08 16.73
C TRP A 82 -21.34 -23.50 17.62
N VAL A 83 -20.13 -22.99 17.35
CA VAL A 83 -18.95 -23.31 18.16
C VAL A 83 -18.99 -22.50 19.46
N THR A 84 -18.79 -23.19 20.58
CA THR A 84 -18.80 -22.60 21.91
C THR A 84 -17.50 -22.90 22.64
N TYR A 85 -17.15 -22.03 23.59
CA TYR A 85 -16.04 -22.21 24.51
C TYR A 85 -16.54 -21.94 25.92
N GLN A 86 -16.28 -22.86 26.86
CA GLN A 86 -16.81 -22.79 28.24
C GLN A 86 -18.34 -22.51 28.30
N GLY A 87 -19.10 -23.15 27.41
CA GLY A 87 -20.57 -23.00 27.34
C GLY A 87 -21.05 -21.68 26.73
N GLN A 88 -20.15 -20.79 26.33
CA GLN A 88 -20.45 -19.48 25.75
C GLN A 88 -20.12 -19.39 24.26
N PRO A 89 -20.76 -18.49 23.47
CA PRO A 89 -20.36 -18.26 22.08
C PRO A 89 -18.90 -17.83 21.95
N THR A 90 -18.17 -18.34 20.96
CA THR A 90 -16.78 -17.94 20.69
C THR A 90 -16.56 -17.37 19.27
N PRO A 91 -16.93 -16.09 19.03
CA PRO A 91 -16.59 -15.43 17.77
C PRO A 91 -15.08 -15.36 17.53
N ALA A 92 -14.27 -15.23 18.60
CA ALA A 92 -12.82 -15.19 18.53
C ALA A 92 -12.25 -16.44 17.83
N TRP A 93 -12.68 -17.65 18.19
CA TRP A 93 -12.26 -18.87 17.51
C TRP A 93 -12.57 -18.84 16.00
N SER A 94 -13.77 -18.38 15.64
CA SER A 94 -14.20 -18.30 14.24
C SER A 94 -13.34 -17.33 13.43
N ILE A 95 -12.86 -16.26 14.05
CA ILE A 95 -12.00 -15.26 13.41
C ILE A 95 -10.53 -15.72 13.41
N SER A 96 -10.04 -16.42 14.45
CA SER A 96 -8.74 -17.09 14.41
C SER A 96 -8.68 -18.14 13.30
N LEU A 97 -9.78 -18.88 13.07
CA LEU A 97 -9.91 -19.78 11.92
C LEU A 97 -9.83 -19.01 10.60
N MET A 98 -10.43 -17.82 10.51
CA MET A 98 -10.29 -16.94 9.34
C MET A 98 -8.81 -16.55 9.12
N SER A 99 -8.08 -16.18 10.17
CA SER A 99 -6.65 -15.90 10.12
C SER A 99 -5.86 -17.08 9.57
N ALA A 100 -6.12 -18.29 10.08
CA ALA A 100 -5.50 -19.53 9.63
C ALA A 100 -5.76 -19.80 8.14
N VAL A 101 -7.00 -19.59 7.67
CA VAL A 101 -7.38 -19.77 6.26
C VAL A 101 -6.62 -18.80 5.35
N PHE A 102 -6.61 -17.50 5.66
CA PHE A 102 -5.92 -16.52 4.82
C PHE A 102 -4.40 -16.66 4.87
N ALA A 103 -3.83 -17.01 6.03
CA ALA A 103 -2.42 -17.35 6.16
C ALA A 103 -2.03 -18.55 5.27
N ALA A 104 -2.86 -19.60 5.28
CA ALA A 104 -2.65 -20.78 4.45
C ALA A 104 -2.79 -20.49 2.95
N LEU A 105 -3.77 -19.67 2.55
CA LEU A 105 -3.91 -19.22 1.17
C LEU A 105 -2.73 -18.35 0.71
N ALA A 106 -2.18 -17.51 1.60
CA ALA A 106 -0.97 -16.75 1.33
C ALA A 106 0.20 -17.70 1.03
N ALA A 107 0.42 -18.72 1.86
CA ALA A 107 1.43 -19.76 1.62
C ALA A 107 1.20 -20.50 0.29
N GLY A 108 -0.05 -20.86 -0.03
CA GLY A 108 -0.42 -21.46 -1.31
C GLY A 108 -0.04 -20.58 -2.51
N PHE A 109 -0.37 -19.29 -2.48
CA PHE A 109 0.00 -18.37 -3.55
C PHE A 109 1.52 -18.16 -3.65
N THR A 110 2.22 -18.11 -2.53
CA THR A 110 3.69 -18.10 -2.49
C THR A 110 4.26 -19.35 -3.16
N ALA A 111 3.75 -20.55 -2.85
CA ALA A 111 4.19 -21.81 -3.43
C ALA A 111 3.97 -21.85 -4.95
N MET A 112 2.78 -21.42 -5.40
CA MET A 112 2.45 -21.34 -6.82
C MET A 112 3.36 -20.34 -7.54
N LEU A 113 3.56 -19.16 -6.95
CA LEU A 113 4.42 -18.12 -7.51
C LEU A 113 5.84 -18.64 -7.66
N ILE A 114 6.44 -19.19 -6.60
CA ILE A 114 7.80 -19.74 -6.64
C ILE A 114 7.90 -20.86 -7.68
N THR A 115 7.02 -21.85 -7.64
CA THR A 115 7.04 -23.01 -8.56
C THR A 115 6.99 -22.56 -10.02
N ARG A 116 6.05 -21.66 -10.34
CA ARG A 116 5.86 -21.17 -11.70
C ARG A 116 7.04 -20.31 -12.15
N SER A 117 7.44 -19.35 -11.32
CA SER A 117 8.50 -18.41 -11.69
C SER A 117 9.88 -19.06 -11.74
N ALA A 118 10.22 -19.94 -10.79
CA ALA A 118 11.47 -20.69 -10.80
C ALA A 118 11.57 -21.63 -12.00
N SER A 119 10.45 -22.22 -12.44
CA SER A 119 10.45 -23.04 -13.66
C SER A 119 10.75 -22.22 -14.90
N ASP A 120 10.24 -21.00 -14.99
CA ASP A 120 10.56 -20.10 -16.11
C ASP A 120 12.05 -19.68 -16.02
N MET A 121 12.56 -19.37 -14.82
CA MET A 121 13.98 -19.02 -14.62
C MET A 121 14.94 -20.18 -14.94
N LEU A 122 14.60 -21.41 -14.56
CA LEU A 122 15.41 -22.59 -14.87
C LEU A 122 15.49 -22.80 -16.38
N HIS A 123 14.35 -22.75 -17.07
CA HIS A 123 14.29 -22.86 -18.53
C HIS A 123 15.18 -21.79 -19.20
N ASP A 124 15.15 -20.56 -18.68
CA ASP A 124 15.91 -19.43 -19.23
C ASP A 124 17.44 -19.53 -18.97
N ALA A 125 17.87 -20.26 -17.93
CA ALA A 125 19.28 -20.46 -17.57
C ALA A 125 20.00 -21.60 -18.33
N HIS A 126 19.33 -22.27 -19.27
CA HIS A 126 19.88 -23.39 -20.03
C HIS A 126 20.53 -22.94 -21.35
N ASP A 127 21.87 -22.88 -21.38
CA ASP A 127 22.67 -22.80 -22.61
C ASP A 127 22.85 -24.20 -23.26
N GLY A 128 21.75 -24.84 -23.69
CA GLY A 128 21.81 -25.98 -24.62
C GLY A 128 22.33 -27.34 -24.09
N GLU A 129 22.54 -27.51 -22.78
CA GLU A 129 22.76 -28.83 -22.17
C GLU A 129 21.42 -29.46 -21.77
N GLU A 130 21.04 -30.59 -22.38
CA GLU A 130 19.85 -31.43 -22.08
C GLU A 130 19.94 -32.07 -20.68
N ASP A 131 20.00 -31.25 -19.65
CA ASP A 131 20.34 -31.71 -18.30
C ASP A 131 19.13 -32.17 -17.47
N PHE A 132 17.91 -31.74 -17.80
CA PHE A 132 16.69 -32.15 -17.09
C PHE A 132 15.58 -32.45 -18.08
N ASP A 133 14.88 -33.55 -17.86
CA ASP A 133 13.56 -33.71 -18.45
C ASP A 133 12.54 -32.77 -17.75
N GLN A 134 11.41 -32.53 -18.41
CA GLN A 134 10.36 -31.65 -17.89
C GLN A 134 9.82 -32.12 -16.52
N ALA A 135 9.76 -33.43 -16.27
CA ALA A 135 9.24 -33.98 -15.02
C ALA A 135 10.20 -33.71 -13.84
N GLN A 136 11.50 -33.87 -14.05
CA GLN A 136 12.55 -33.54 -13.09
C GLN A 136 12.53 -32.05 -12.76
N SER A 137 12.45 -31.18 -13.77
CA SER A 137 12.34 -29.73 -13.56
C SER A 137 11.09 -29.36 -12.74
N ASN A 138 9.94 -29.97 -13.07
CA ASN A 138 8.70 -29.76 -12.34
C ASN A 138 8.81 -30.16 -10.86
N VAL A 139 9.42 -31.30 -10.55
CA VAL A 139 9.59 -31.78 -9.17
C VAL A 139 10.54 -30.86 -8.38
N LEU A 140 11.65 -30.41 -8.97
CA LEU A 140 12.58 -29.47 -8.32
C LEU A 140 11.89 -28.14 -7.99
N CYS A 141 11.13 -27.60 -8.96
CA CYS A 141 10.36 -26.37 -8.76
C CYS A 141 9.27 -26.55 -7.70
N TRP A 142 8.60 -27.69 -7.69
CA TRP A 142 7.57 -28.01 -6.71
C TRP A 142 8.15 -28.09 -5.30
N VAL A 143 9.29 -28.78 -5.11
CA VAL A 143 9.96 -28.86 -3.80
C VAL A 143 10.42 -27.50 -3.33
N GLY A 144 11.07 -26.69 -4.17
CA GLY A 144 11.48 -25.35 -3.78
C GLY A 144 10.30 -24.40 -3.55
N GLY A 145 9.20 -24.58 -4.28
CA GLY A 145 7.96 -23.83 -4.09
C GLY A 145 7.27 -24.15 -2.76
N VAL A 146 7.00 -25.44 -2.50
CA VAL A 146 6.39 -25.90 -1.25
C VAL A 146 7.33 -25.60 -0.07
N GLY A 147 8.61 -25.99 -0.14
CA GLY A 147 9.59 -25.74 0.92
C GLY A 147 9.75 -24.26 1.25
N GLY A 148 9.96 -23.40 0.24
CA GLY A 148 10.08 -21.95 0.45
C GLY A 148 8.82 -21.31 1.03
N SER A 149 7.63 -21.76 0.58
CA SER A 149 6.36 -21.26 1.12
C SER A 149 6.07 -21.73 2.55
N LEU A 150 6.47 -22.95 2.92
CA LEU A 150 6.27 -23.47 4.27
C LEU A 150 7.28 -22.86 5.25
N VAL A 151 8.49 -22.51 4.80
CA VAL A 151 9.43 -21.68 5.59
C VAL A 151 8.82 -20.31 5.91
N PHE A 152 8.05 -19.72 4.98
CA PHE A 152 7.28 -18.50 5.27
C PHE A 152 6.13 -18.77 6.22
N ALA A 153 5.33 -19.80 5.97
CA ALA A 153 4.18 -20.17 6.78
C ALA A 153 4.57 -20.38 8.25
N PHE A 154 5.61 -21.16 8.50
CA PHE A 154 6.06 -21.49 9.85
C PHE A 154 7.04 -20.48 10.43
N SER A 155 7.30 -19.35 9.77
CA SER A 155 8.07 -18.28 10.37
C SER A 155 7.37 -17.77 11.65
N PRO A 156 8.10 -17.53 12.75
CA PRO A 156 7.53 -17.18 14.05
C PRO A 156 6.44 -16.08 14.00
N VAL A 157 6.71 -14.98 13.28
CA VAL A 157 5.76 -13.86 13.18
C VAL A 157 4.55 -14.24 12.30
N MET A 158 4.74 -14.97 11.20
CA MET A 158 3.60 -15.33 10.35
C MET A 158 2.67 -16.32 11.07
N TRP A 159 3.24 -17.31 11.76
CA TRP A 159 2.48 -18.32 12.48
C TRP A 159 1.76 -17.73 13.69
N SER A 160 2.41 -16.88 14.50
CA SER A 160 1.74 -16.26 15.65
C SER A 160 0.51 -15.45 15.26
N GLN A 161 0.53 -14.81 14.09
CA GLN A 161 -0.61 -14.06 13.56
C GLN A 161 -1.65 -14.96 12.88
N ALA A 162 -1.30 -16.19 12.52
CA ALA A 162 -2.21 -17.17 11.92
C ALA A 162 -3.13 -17.86 12.93
N THR A 163 -2.78 -17.81 14.22
CA THR A 163 -3.46 -18.55 15.30
C THR A 163 -4.34 -17.68 16.20
N ILE A 164 -4.35 -16.36 15.96
CA ILE A 164 -5.09 -15.37 16.76
C ILE A 164 -6.00 -14.47 15.89
N VAL A 165 -6.83 -13.66 16.57
CA VAL A 165 -7.73 -12.69 15.94
C VAL A 165 -6.95 -11.44 15.54
N GLU A 166 -6.44 -11.43 14.30
CA GLU A 166 -5.60 -10.33 13.80
C GLU A 166 -5.74 -10.06 12.30
N VAL A 167 -5.26 -8.89 11.86
CA VAL A 167 -5.47 -8.34 10.50
C VAL A 167 -4.37 -8.69 9.49
N TYR A 168 -3.23 -9.19 9.97
CA TYR A 168 -2.01 -9.29 9.17
C TYR A 168 -2.00 -10.45 8.16
N THR A 169 -2.69 -11.55 8.46
CA THR A 169 -2.76 -12.74 7.59
C THR A 169 -3.51 -12.45 6.29
N LEU A 170 -4.61 -11.69 6.38
CA LEU A 170 -5.34 -11.21 5.22
C LEU A 170 -4.49 -10.23 4.38
N ASN A 171 -3.65 -9.41 5.03
CA ASN A 171 -2.69 -8.56 4.31
C ASN A 171 -1.65 -9.39 3.54
N ALA A 172 -1.08 -10.43 4.17
CA ALA A 172 -0.13 -11.32 3.53
C ALA A 172 -0.75 -12.04 2.32
N PHE A 173 -2.00 -12.49 2.44
CA PHE A 173 -2.77 -13.05 1.33
C PHE A 173 -2.89 -12.07 0.16
N PHE A 174 -3.33 -10.83 0.42
CA PHE A 174 -3.44 -9.82 -0.63
C PHE A 174 -2.10 -9.55 -1.32
N LEU A 175 -1.03 -9.38 -0.56
CA LEU A 175 0.31 -9.15 -1.10
C LEU A 175 0.76 -10.30 -2.02
N MET A 176 0.64 -11.55 -1.57
CA MET A 176 1.04 -12.71 -2.37
C MET A 176 0.17 -12.87 -3.62
N TRP A 177 -1.12 -12.57 -3.52
CA TRP A 177 -2.02 -12.58 -4.66
C TRP A 177 -1.66 -11.50 -5.69
N ILE A 178 -1.37 -10.28 -5.25
CA ILE A 178 -0.94 -9.16 -6.10
C ILE A 178 0.36 -9.50 -6.83
N PHE A 179 1.36 -10.05 -6.12
CA PHE A 179 2.63 -10.44 -6.73
C PHE A 179 2.46 -11.61 -7.72
N LEU A 180 1.59 -12.58 -7.43
CA LEU A 180 1.25 -13.66 -8.35
C LEU A 180 0.58 -13.14 -9.65
N LEU A 181 -0.41 -12.25 -9.52
CA LEU A 181 -1.09 -11.64 -10.66
C LEU A 181 -0.14 -10.75 -11.47
N THR A 182 0.76 -10.05 -10.79
CA THR A 182 1.76 -9.17 -11.44
C THR A 182 2.78 -10.01 -12.21
N TYR A 183 3.28 -11.11 -11.64
CA TYR A 183 4.14 -12.04 -12.37
C TYR A 183 3.44 -12.61 -13.62
N ARG A 184 2.17 -13.01 -13.47
CA ARG A 184 1.33 -13.46 -14.58
C ARG A 184 1.19 -12.40 -15.66
N TRP A 185 1.03 -11.14 -15.29
CA TRP A 185 0.97 -10.01 -16.22
C TRP A 185 2.33 -9.76 -16.89
N MET A 186 3.44 -9.78 -16.15
CA MET A 186 4.77 -9.56 -16.72
C MET A 186 5.13 -10.59 -17.79
N ARG A 187 4.88 -11.88 -17.54
CA ARG A 187 5.19 -12.96 -18.49
C ARG A 187 4.19 -13.04 -19.67
N ARG A 188 2.92 -12.72 -19.43
CA ARG A 188 1.87 -12.71 -20.47
C ARG A 188 0.93 -11.50 -20.24
N PRO A 189 1.29 -10.30 -20.71
CA PRO A 189 0.51 -9.09 -20.45
C PRO A 189 -0.94 -9.22 -20.89
N SER A 190 -1.84 -8.76 -20.04
CA SER A 190 -3.28 -8.77 -20.29
C SER A 190 -3.93 -7.67 -19.46
N ASP A 191 -4.74 -6.85 -20.12
CA ASP A 191 -5.44 -5.72 -19.49
C ASP A 191 -6.34 -6.19 -18.34
N LYS A 192 -7.01 -7.34 -18.51
CA LYS A 192 -7.89 -7.92 -17.49
C LYS A 192 -7.14 -8.32 -16.23
N ILE A 193 -5.93 -8.87 -16.38
CA ILE A 193 -5.09 -9.21 -15.22
C ILE A 193 -4.64 -7.94 -14.51
N LEU A 194 -4.27 -6.89 -15.26
CA LEU A 194 -3.91 -5.60 -14.67
C LEU A 194 -5.08 -4.98 -13.88
N TRP A 195 -6.30 -5.00 -14.43
CA TRP A 195 -7.50 -4.51 -13.74
C TRP A 195 -7.82 -5.33 -12.49
N LEU A 196 -7.70 -6.66 -12.57
CA LEU A 196 -7.88 -7.54 -11.41
C LEU A 196 -6.82 -7.25 -10.34
N THR A 197 -5.54 -7.11 -10.72
CA THR A 197 -4.47 -6.74 -9.78
C THR A 197 -4.79 -5.42 -9.09
N ALA A 198 -5.28 -4.42 -9.82
CA ALA A 198 -5.65 -3.13 -9.26
C ALA A 198 -6.85 -3.20 -8.31
N PHE A 199 -7.89 -3.98 -8.65
CA PHE A 199 -9.01 -4.24 -7.75
C PHE A 199 -8.57 -4.92 -6.46
N VAL A 200 -7.76 -5.97 -6.57
CA VAL A 200 -7.22 -6.71 -5.41
C VAL A 200 -6.32 -5.80 -4.56
N PHE A 201 -5.49 -4.95 -5.19
CA PHE A 201 -4.68 -3.96 -4.50
C PHE A 201 -5.54 -2.94 -3.74
N GLY A 202 -6.55 -2.36 -4.39
CA GLY A 202 -7.49 -1.42 -3.76
C GLY A 202 -8.26 -2.05 -2.61
N LEU A 203 -8.72 -3.29 -2.78
CA LEU A 203 -9.40 -4.05 -1.73
C LEU A 203 -8.47 -4.32 -0.54
N GLY A 204 -7.22 -4.68 -0.81
CA GLY A 204 -6.19 -4.88 0.23
C GLY A 204 -5.83 -3.60 0.99
N LEU A 205 -5.93 -2.41 0.38
CA LEU A 205 -5.79 -1.13 1.07
C LEU A 205 -6.90 -0.87 2.11
N THR A 206 -8.05 -1.54 1.99
CA THR A 206 -9.12 -1.52 3.00
C THR A 206 -8.89 -2.54 4.11
N ASN A 207 -7.90 -3.41 3.99
CA ASN A 207 -7.39 -4.20 5.10
C ASN A 207 -6.27 -3.42 5.80
N TYR A 208 -5.12 -3.25 5.16
CA TYR A 208 -3.95 -2.69 5.84
C TYR A 208 -3.18 -1.69 4.97
N GLN A 209 -3.03 -0.46 5.47
CA GLN A 209 -2.48 0.65 4.67
C GLN A 209 -0.99 0.50 4.33
N VAL A 210 -0.22 -0.34 5.05
CA VAL A 210 1.18 -0.63 4.69
C VAL A 210 1.27 -1.24 3.29
N LEU A 211 0.21 -1.87 2.78
CA LEU A 211 0.14 -2.35 1.40
C LEU A 211 0.34 -1.23 0.38
N LEU A 212 0.12 0.05 0.73
CA LEU A 212 0.43 1.20 -0.13
C LEU A 212 1.90 1.23 -0.55
N LEU A 213 2.81 0.74 0.31
CA LEU A 213 4.22 0.62 -0.03
C LEU A 213 4.46 -0.34 -1.21
N ALA A 214 3.56 -1.29 -1.46
CA ALA A 214 3.65 -2.20 -2.61
C ALA A 214 3.36 -1.48 -3.94
N ALA A 215 2.76 -0.27 -3.92
CA ALA A 215 2.61 0.53 -5.13
C ALA A 215 3.98 0.85 -5.76
N LEU A 216 5.02 1.12 -4.97
CA LEU A 216 6.36 1.44 -5.48
C LEU A 216 6.98 0.32 -6.33
N PRO A 217 7.11 -0.94 -5.86
CA PRO A 217 7.60 -2.02 -6.70
C PRO A 217 6.68 -2.29 -7.90
N LEU A 218 5.35 -2.17 -7.78
CA LEU A 218 4.43 -2.31 -8.92
C LEU A 218 4.70 -1.27 -10.01
N VAL A 219 4.92 -0.01 -9.62
CA VAL A 219 5.29 1.09 -10.52
C VAL A 219 6.64 0.80 -11.21
N VAL A 220 7.63 0.26 -10.49
CA VAL A 220 8.89 -0.22 -11.06
C VAL A 220 8.65 -1.35 -12.07
N MET A 221 7.76 -2.30 -11.77
CA MET A 221 7.46 -3.41 -12.69
C MET A 221 6.84 -2.89 -14.00
N ILE A 222 5.89 -1.97 -13.93
CA ILE A 222 5.25 -1.37 -15.11
C ILE A 222 6.28 -0.58 -15.91
N PHE A 223 7.11 0.25 -15.26
CA PHE A 223 8.18 1.01 -15.91
C PHE A 223 9.13 0.11 -16.70
N LEU A 224 9.59 -0.99 -16.10
CA LEU A 224 10.52 -1.92 -16.74
C LEU A 224 9.85 -2.73 -17.86
N ARG A 225 8.57 -3.07 -17.69
CA ARG A 225 7.87 -3.99 -18.59
C ARG A 225 7.22 -3.31 -19.79
N ASP A 226 6.63 -2.14 -19.59
CA ASP A 226 5.86 -1.39 -20.58
C ASP A 226 5.92 0.13 -20.28
N ILE A 227 6.90 0.80 -20.88
CA ILE A 227 7.16 2.22 -20.67
C ILE A 227 6.03 3.11 -21.23
N ALA A 228 5.34 2.69 -22.29
CA ALA A 228 4.27 3.47 -22.88
C ALA A 228 3.02 3.45 -21.99
N LEU A 229 2.72 2.30 -21.39
CA LEU A 229 1.71 2.18 -20.35
C LEU A 229 2.10 2.98 -19.10
N PHE A 230 3.35 2.88 -18.65
CA PHE A 230 3.88 3.65 -17.52
C PHE A 230 3.75 5.17 -17.72
N ARG A 231 4.10 5.67 -18.91
CA ARG A 231 3.92 7.08 -19.28
C ARG A 231 2.47 7.52 -19.08
N ASP A 232 1.52 6.74 -19.61
CA ASP A 232 0.11 7.09 -19.53
C ASP A 232 -0.38 7.05 -18.06
N PHE A 233 0.14 6.13 -17.23
CA PHE A 233 -0.08 6.16 -15.77
C PHE A 233 0.50 7.42 -15.11
N ILE A 234 1.72 7.86 -15.47
CA ILE A 234 2.28 9.13 -14.97
C ILE A 234 1.40 10.31 -15.36
N MET A 235 0.95 10.37 -16.62
CA MET A 235 0.10 11.45 -17.11
C MET A 235 -1.22 11.55 -16.34
N VAL A 236 -1.76 10.42 -15.86
CA VAL A 236 -2.94 10.37 -14.97
C VAL A 236 -2.59 10.64 -13.51
N GLY A 237 -1.47 10.12 -13.01
CA GLY A 237 -1.03 10.28 -11.63
C GLY A 237 -0.66 11.71 -11.26
N ILE A 238 0.00 12.46 -12.16
CA ILE A 238 0.39 13.86 -11.94
C ILE A 238 -0.80 14.72 -11.50
N PRO A 239 -1.91 14.81 -12.26
CA PRO A 239 -3.03 15.66 -11.85
C PRO A 239 -3.75 15.14 -10.61
N ILE A 240 -3.84 13.83 -10.37
CA ILE A 240 -4.40 13.29 -9.12
C ILE A 240 -3.57 13.76 -7.91
N LEU A 241 -2.24 13.68 -7.99
CA LEU A 241 -1.33 14.13 -6.93
C LEU A 241 -1.39 15.65 -6.73
N LEU A 242 -1.49 16.43 -7.80
CA LEU A 242 -1.68 17.89 -7.71
C LEU A 242 -3.00 18.22 -7.01
N THR A 243 -4.08 17.52 -7.33
CA THR A 243 -5.38 17.68 -6.66
C THR A 243 -5.28 17.36 -5.18
N ALA A 244 -4.63 16.24 -4.81
CA ALA A 244 -4.39 15.90 -3.42
C ALA A 244 -3.55 16.97 -2.69
N HIS A 245 -2.52 17.50 -3.34
CA HIS A 245 -1.66 18.56 -2.78
C HIS A 245 -2.43 19.87 -2.58
N VAL A 246 -3.27 20.28 -3.52
CA VAL A 246 -4.16 21.44 -3.38
C VAL A 246 -5.11 21.27 -2.20
N LEU A 247 -5.75 20.10 -2.07
CA LEU A 247 -6.64 19.81 -0.95
C LEU A 247 -5.89 19.82 0.38
N GLN A 248 -4.66 19.31 0.42
CA GLN A 248 -3.79 19.36 1.59
C GLN A 248 -3.44 20.80 1.99
N ILE A 249 -3.05 21.67 1.04
CA ILE A 249 -2.79 23.09 1.31
C ILE A 249 -4.05 23.77 1.86
N GLY A 250 -5.20 23.53 1.23
CA GLY A 250 -6.49 24.04 1.72
C GLY A 250 -6.79 23.59 3.15
N ALA A 251 -6.51 22.32 3.49
CA ALA A 251 -6.66 21.79 4.84
C ALA A 251 -5.66 22.38 5.86
N MET A 252 -4.45 22.74 5.43
CA MET A 252 -3.41 23.38 6.24
C MET A 252 -3.67 24.88 6.50
N MET A 253 -4.70 25.45 5.88
CA MET A 253 -5.18 26.80 6.16
C MET A 253 -6.46 26.76 7.02
N PRO A 254 -6.46 26.14 8.22
CA PRO A 254 -7.69 25.95 9.00
C PRO A 254 -8.24 27.30 9.44
N ALA A 255 -9.53 27.52 9.20
CA ALA A 255 -10.36 28.25 10.14
C ALA A 255 -10.69 27.26 11.27
N GLN A 256 -10.15 27.43 12.48
CA GLN A 256 -10.47 26.53 13.60
C GLN A 256 -11.94 26.66 14.05
N PRO A 257 -12.62 25.57 14.49
CA PRO A 257 -13.97 25.65 15.03
C PRO A 257 -13.98 26.06 16.50
N GLY A 258 -14.91 26.95 16.88
CA GLY A 258 -14.99 27.61 18.19
C GLY A 258 -14.61 29.09 18.13
N MET A 259 -13.91 29.51 17.07
CA MET A 259 -13.50 30.88 16.84
C MET A 259 -13.77 31.23 15.38
N ALA A 260 -14.35 32.39 15.12
CA ALA A 260 -14.17 33.06 13.84
C ALA A 260 -12.67 33.41 13.64
N GLY A 261 -11.83 32.41 13.35
CA GLY A 261 -10.47 32.64 12.84
C GLY A 261 -10.57 33.41 11.53
N PRO A 262 -9.59 34.31 11.25
CA PRO A 262 -9.83 35.57 10.54
C PRO A 262 -10.89 35.41 9.46
N ALA A 263 -12.08 35.93 9.72
CA ALA A 263 -13.18 35.95 8.77
C ALA A 263 -12.73 36.70 7.51
N TYR A 264 -12.02 36.04 6.58
CA TYR A 264 -11.85 36.51 5.20
C TYR A 264 -13.18 37.13 4.83
N ALA A 265 -13.17 38.40 4.41
CA ALA A 265 -14.42 39.14 4.25
C ALA A 265 -15.32 38.39 3.25
N LYS A 266 -16.15 37.49 3.77
CA LYS A 266 -17.30 36.94 3.07
C LYS A 266 -18.14 38.17 2.75
N VAL A 267 -18.73 38.19 1.57
CA VAL A 267 -19.58 39.29 1.11
C VAL A 267 -20.42 39.79 2.28
N THR A 268 -20.25 41.06 2.66
CA THR A 268 -20.79 41.61 3.92
C THR A 268 -22.31 41.41 3.97
N ALA A 269 -22.86 41.14 5.16
CA ALA A 269 -24.30 40.88 5.34
C ALA A 269 -25.21 42.03 4.84
N GLY A 270 -24.68 43.24 4.65
CA GLY A 270 -25.36 44.38 4.01
C GLY A 270 -25.46 44.29 2.48
N ALA A 271 -24.71 43.39 1.83
CA ALA A 271 -24.86 42.99 0.44
C ALA A 271 -25.74 41.73 0.30
N ALA A 272 -26.67 41.49 1.24
CA ALA A 272 -27.78 40.54 1.15
C ALA A 272 -28.80 40.87 0.03
N GLY A 273 -28.39 41.62 -0.99
CA GLY A 273 -29.03 41.65 -2.29
C GLY A 273 -28.61 40.43 -3.08
N ALA A 274 -29.22 39.29 -2.77
CA ALA A 274 -29.25 38.09 -3.59
C ALA A 274 -27.91 37.53 -4.09
N VAL A 275 -27.46 36.48 -3.43
CA VAL A 275 -26.27 35.75 -3.85
C VAL A 275 -26.70 34.71 -4.87
N ALA A 276 -26.25 34.87 -6.11
CA ALA A 276 -26.42 33.88 -7.16
C ALA A 276 -25.51 32.67 -6.91
N VAL A 277 -25.71 31.90 -5.84
CA VAL A 277 -24.94 30.67 -5.62
C VAL A 277 -25.22 29.73 -6.80
N PRO A 278 -24.22 29.14 -7.49
CA PRO A 278 -24.49 28.03 -8.39
C PRO A 278 -25.19 26.97 -7.56
N SER A 279 -26.49 26.77 -7.81
CA SER A 279 -27.23 25.77 -7.07
C SER A 279 -26.52 24.43 -7.20
N LEU A 280 -26.56 23.59 -6.15
CA LEU A 280 -26.05 22.22 -6.25
C LEU A 280 -26.62 21.52 -7.51
N SER A 281 -27.86 21.88 -7.90
CA SER A 281 -28.50 21.47 -9.13
C SER A 281 -27.81 21.94 -10.43
N LEU A 282 -27.15 23.09 -10.48
CA LEU A 282 -26.35 23.54 -11.62
C LEU A 282 -25.00 22.81 -11.71
N LEU A 283 -24.35 22.55 -10.57
CA LEU A 283 -23.14 21.72 -10.51
C LEU A 283 -23.46 20.28 -10.94
N VAL A 284 -24.56 19.72 -10.43
CA VAL A 284 -25.07 18.39 -10.80
C VAL A 284 -25.48 18.35 -12.27
N ALA A 285 -26.20 19.36 -12.79
CA ALA A 285 -26.56 19.43 -14.21
C ALA A 285 -25.31 19.53 -15.09
N GLY A 286 -24.30 20.31 -14.69
CA GLY A 286 -23.01 20.39 -15.40
C GLY A 286 -22.23 19.08 -15.38
N ALA A 287 -22.15 18.41 -14.23
CA ALA A 287 -21.55 17.10 -14.11
C ALA A 287 -22.29 16.06 -14.95
N VAL A 288 -23.63 16.06 -14.93
CA VAL A 288 -24.48 15.21 -15.75
C VAL A 288 -24.27 15.49 -17.24
N CYS A 289 -24.20 16.75 -17.67
CA CYS A 289 -23.94 17.10 -19.08
C CYS A 289 -22.54 16.66 -19.54
N VAL A 290 -21.51 16.86 -18.73
CA VAL A 290 -20.15 16.38 -19.03
C VAL A 290 -20.12 14.85 -19.07
N PHE A 291 -20.77 14.19 -18.11
CA PHE A 291 -20.85 12.73 -18.03
C PHE A 291 -21.64 12.14 -19.21
N LEU A 292 -22.76 12.75 -19.59
CA LEU A 292 -23.52 12.39 -20.79
C LEU A 292 -22.72 12.65 -22.08
N GLY A 293 -21.94 13.73 -22.14
CA GLY A 293 -21.03 14.01 -23.24
C GLY A 293 -19.91 12.96 -23.36
N LEU A 294 -19.34 12.54 -22.24
CA LEU A 294 -18.37 11.44 -22.16
C LEU A 294 -19.03 10.11 -22.58
N ILE A 295 -20.22 9.78 -22.06
CA ILE A 295 -20.98 8.58 -22.45
C ILE A 295 -21.28 8.59 -23.95
N ALA A 296 -21.76 9.72 -24.49
CA ALA A 296 -22.04 9.84 -25.92
C ALA A 296 -20.77 9.63 -26.76
N ALA A 297 -19.65 10.22 -26.36
CA ALA A 297 -18.35 10.00 -27.01
C ALA A 297 -17.90 8.52 -26.93
N LEU A 298 -18.14 7.84 -25.81
CA LEU A 298 -17.84 6.42 -25.62
C LEU A 298 -18.72 5.52 -26.49
N ILE A 299 -20.03 5.80 -26.57
CA ILE A 299 -20.98 5.09 -27.44
C ILE A 299 -20.56 5.22 -28.90
N LEU A 300 -20.21 6.44 -29.34
CA LEU A 300 -19.77 6.71 -30.72
C LEU A 300 -18.46 6.01 -31.07
N ARG A 301 -17.47 5.98 -30.15
CA ARG A 301 -16.22 5.21 -30.34
C ARG A 301 -16.47 3.70 -30.40
N GLY A 302 -17.46 3.21 -29.66
CA GLY A 302 -17.93 1.81 -29.74
C GLY A 302 -18.50 1.47 -31.12
N CYS A 303 -19.27 2.40 -31.72
CA CYS A 303 -19.82 2.24 -33.07
C CYS A 303 -18.76 2.20 -34.18
N GLU A 304 -17.59 2.82 -33.98
CA GLU A 304 -16.48 2.78 -34.94
C GLU A 304 -15.64 1.49 -34.83
N SER A 305 -15.59 0.86 -33.66
CA SER A 305 -14.73 -0.30 -33.36
C SER A 305 -15.40 -1.67 -33.55
N GLY A 306 -16.73 -1.71 -33.74
CA GLY A 306 -17.50 -2.92 -34.08
C GLY A 306 -18.57 -2.61 -35.11
N GLY A 307 -18.61 -3.38 -36.20
CA GLY A 307 -19.37 -3.08 -37.42
C GLY A 307 -20.81 -2.60 -37.22
N ALA A 308 -21.14 -1.51 -37.92
CA ALA A 308 -22.47 -0.93 -38.16
C ALA A 308 -23.45 -1.02 -36.99
N ALA A 309 -23.62 0.10 -36.27
CA ALA A 309 -24.74 0.29 -35.33
C ALA A 309 -26.08 -0.11 -35.98
N LYS A 310 -26.57 -1.33 -35.69
CA LYS A 310 -27.88 -1.80 -36.13
C LYS A 310 -28.93 -1.32 -35.12
N GLY A 311 -29.87 -0.50 -35.57
CA GLY A 311 -31.02 -0.03 -34.79
C GLY A 311 -31.07 1.49 -34.57
N ARG A 312 -31.84 1.93 -33.56
CA ARG A 312 -32.18 3.35 -33.25
C ARG A 312 -30.98 4.29 -33.07
N PHE A 313 -29.77 3.76 -32.93
CA PHE A 313 -28.51 4.53 -32.79
C PHE A 313 -27.78 4.81 -34.11
N ALA A 314 -28.30 4.33 -35.25
CA ALA A 314 -27.71 4.59 -36.58
C ALA A 314 -27.71 6.08 -36.99
N VAL A 315 -28.65 6.88 -36.45
CA VAL A 315 -28.73 8.34 -36.69
C VAL A 315 -27.54 9.06 -36.05
N LEU A 316 -27.14 8.66 -34.84
CA LEU A 316 -25.97 9.20 -34.14
C LEU A 316 -24.66 8.85 -34.86
N GLY A 317 -24.57 7.64 -35.43
CA GLY A 317 -23.42 7.23 -36.27
C GLY A 317 -23.27 8.02 -37.57
N ARG A 318 -24.36 8.58 -38.13
CA ARG A 318 -24.32 9.44 -39.33
C ARG A 318 -23.91 10.88 -39.02
N ALA A 319 -24.13 11.36 -37.79
CA ALA A 319 -23.65 12.65 -37.30
C ALA A 319 -22.19 12.61 -36.79
N ALA A 320 -21.62 11.40 -36.65
CA ALA A 320 -20.29 11.13 -36.12
C ALA A 320 -19.09 11.72 -36.89
N PRO A 321 -19.06 11.88 -38.23
CA PRO A 321 -17.82 12.20 -38.94
C PRO A 321 -17.17 13.54 -38.58
N GLN A 322 -17.81 14.41 -37.81
CA GLN A 322 -17.32 15.77 -37.58
C GLN A 322 -16.87 16.07 -36.16
N GLY A 323 -17.14 15.26 -35.11
CA GLY A 323 -16.80 15.60 -33.70
C GLY A 323 -17.38 16.93 -33.17
N GLY A 324 -17.89 17.78 -34.06
CA GLY A 324 -18.32 19.13 -33.87
C GLY A 324 -19.73 19.21 -33.33
N ALA A 325 -20.56 18.17 -33.44
CA ALA A 325 -21.85 18.13 -32.74
C ALA A 325 -21.68 17.96 -31.22
N ILE A 326 -20.73 17.12 -30.78
CA ILE A 326 -20.38 16.94 -29.37
C ILE A 326 -19.63 18.17 -28.86
N GLY A 327 -18.61 18.61 -29.61
CA GLY A 327 -17.89 19.85 -29.33
C GLY A 327 -18.83 21.06 -29.25
N ALA A 328 -19.78 21.21 -30.19
CA ALA A 328 -20.77 22.29 -30.19
C ALA A 328 -21.79 22.15 -29.06
N GLY A 329 -22.21 20.93 -28.68
CA GLY A 329 -23.11 20.71 -27.55
C GLY A 329 -22.49 21.12 -26.21
N ILE A 330 -21.24 20.70 -25.96
CA ILE A 330 -20.50 21.09 -24.74
C ILE A 330 -20.10 22.57 -24.79
N THR A 331 -19.74 23.09 -25.97
CA THR A 331 -19.46 24.53 -26.19
C THR A 331 -20.70 25.39 -25.97
N ALA A 332 -21.86 24.96 -26.47
CA ALA A 332 -23.14 25.64 -26.26
C ALA A 332 -23.53 25.62 -24.77
N PHE A 333 -23.27 24.51 -24.06
CA PHE A 333 -23.46 24.43 -22.61
C PHE A 333 -22.50 25.34 -21.83
N GLY A 334 -21.21 25.37 -22.18
CA GLY A 334 -20.23 26.31 -21.61
C GLY A 334 -20.60 27.77 -21.87
N ALA A 335 -21.04 28.10 -23.09
CA ALA A 335 -21.56 29.41 -23.45
C ALA A 335 -22.86 29.74 -22.70
N LEU A 336 -23.77 28.78 -22.52
CA LEU A 336 -24.98 28.91 -21.70
C LEU A 336 -24.64 29.18 -20.24
N LEU A 337 -23.65 28.50 -19.64
CA LEU A 337 -23.20 28.78 -18.27
C LEU A 337 -22.62 30.19 -18.11
N VAL A 338 -21.86 30.66 -19.11
CA VAL A 338 -21.36 32.05 -19.15
C VAL A 338 -22.51 33.05 -19.29
N LEU A 339 -23.47 32.80 -20.20
CA LEU A 339 -24.64 33.66 -20.40
C LEU A 339 -25.58 33.67 -19.17
N PHE A 340 -25.79 32.51 -18.52
CA PHE A 340 -26.58 32.42 -17.29
C PHE A 340 -25.90 33.11 -16.11
N SER A 341 -24.57 33.17 -16.08
CA SER A 341 -23.86 33.97 -15.07
C SER A 341 -24.07 35.47 -15.21
N MET A 342 -24.40 35.92 -16.42
CA MET A 342 -24.78 37.30 -16.69
C MET A 342 -26.26 37.57 -16.33
N GLY A 343 -27.08 36.52 -16.14
CA GLY A 343 -28.51 36.59 -15.89
C GLY A 343 -29.01 35.88 -14.63
N ALA A 344 -28.13 35.52 -13.69
CA ALA A 344 -28.50 34.66 -12.56
C ALA A 344 -29.58 35.29 -11.68
N ALA A 345 -30.72 34.58 -11.56
CA ALA A 345 -31.84 34.99 -10.75
C ALA A 345 -31.50 34.99 -9.26
N LYS A 346 -31.94 36.05 -8.59
CA LYS A 346 -31.76 36.31 -7.17
C LYS A 346 -32.50 35.25 -6.32
N THR A 347 -31.79 34.49 -5.48
CA THR A 347 -32.44 33.61 -4.46
C THR A 347 -32.05 34.04 -3.04
N GLY A 348 -32.87 33.61 -2.07
CA GLY A 348 -33.01 34.16 -0.72
C GLY A 348 -31.80 34.03 0.21
N VAL A 349 -32.00 34.52 1.44
CA VAL A 349 -30.98 34.74 2.48
C VAL A 349 -30.26 33.43 2.85
N ALA A 350 -28.97 33.32 2.52
CA ALA A 350 -28.08 32.27 2.99
C ALA A 350 -27.36 32.70 4.29
N ALA A 351 -27.09 31.77 5.20
CA ALA A 351 -26.31 32.06 6.40
C ALA A 351 -24.89 32.54 6.02
N ALA A 352 -24.32 33.47 6.80
CA ALA A 352 -23.00 34.05 6.51
C ALA A 352 -21.87 33.00 6.45
N THR A 353 -22.05 31.83 7.08
CA THR A 353 -21.13 30.69 7.01
C THR A 353 -21.13 30.01 5.65
N ASP A 354 -22.22 30.09 4.89
CA ASP A 354 -22.44 29.32 3.65
C ASP A 354 -22.19 30.18 2.40
N LEU A 355 -21.92 31.47 2.58
CA LEU A 355 -21.61 32.38 1.49
C LEU A 355 -20.23 32.09 0.88
N PRO A 356 -20.12 31.99 -0.46
CA PRO A 356 -18.84 31.85 -1.13
C PRO A 356 -17.99 33.11 -0.95
N LEU A 357 -16.66 32.94 -0.92
CA LEU A 357 -15.72 34.04 -0.69
C LEU A 357 -15.63 35.05 -1.84
N PHE A 358 -16.07 34.67 -3.04
CA PHE A 358 -16.13 35.55 -4.21
C PHE A 358 -17.55 35.60 -4.78
N ALA A 359 -17.81 36.64 -5.57
CA ALA A 359 -19.05 36.72 -6.35
C ALA A 359 -19.18 35.50 -7.26
N SER A 360 -20.40 34.98 -7.39
CA SER A 360 -20.67 33.78 -8.19
C SER A 360 -20.29 33.91 -9.65
N SER A 361 -20.38 35.12 -10.22
CA SER A 361 -19.93 35.45 -11.57
C SER A 361 -18.44 35.13 -11.79
N VAL A 362 -17.61 35.15 -10.74
CA VAL A 362 -16.21 34.72 -10.81
C VAL A 362 -16.13 33.21 -11.04
N TYR A 363 -16.79 32.41 -10.19
CA TYR A 363 -16.78 30.95 -10.30
C TYR A 363 -17.40 30.46 -11.61
N THR A 364 -18.53 31.02 -12.02
CA THR A 364 -19.21 30.63 -13.26
C THR A 364 -18.45 31.05 -14.51
N SER A 365 -17.81 32.23 -14.53
CA SER A 365 -16.97 32.64 -15.66
C SER A 365 -15.73 31.76 -15.81
N VAL A 366 -15.08 31.40 -14.69
CA VAL A 366 -13.94 30.44 -14.69
C VAL A 366 -14.40 29.06 -15.13
N ALA A 367 -15.50 28.54 -14.56
CA ALA A 367 -16.05 27.23 -14.92
C ALA A 367 -16.48 27.15 -16.39
N GLY A 368 -17.14 28.20 -16.91
CA GLY A 368 -17.56 28.25 -18.31
C GLY A 368 -16.38 28.21 -19.29
N LEU A 369 -15.29 28.93 -18.98
CA LEU A 369 -14.05 28.88 -19.77
C LEU A 369 -13.37 27.50 -19.69
N ILE A 370 -13.33 26.86 -18.52
CA ILE A 370 -12.83 25.49 -18.37
C ILE A 370 -13.65 24.51 -19.22
N VAL A 371 -14.99 24.59 -19.15
CA VAL A 371 -15.88 23.73 -19.95
C VAL A 371 -15.65 23.93 -21.44
N LEU A 372 -15.41 25.17 -21.89
CA LEU A 372 -15.08 25.45 -23.28
C LEU A 372 -13.73 24.84 -23.70
N VAL A 373 -12.70 24.91 -22.85
CA VAL A 373 -11.42 24.22 -23.09
C VAL A 373 -11.63 22.71 -23.19
N LEU A 374 -12.38 22.12 -22.26
CA LEU A 374 -12.71 20.69 -22.28
C LEU A 374 -13.46 20.30 -23.56
N ALA A 375 -14.45 21.08 -23.99
CA ALA A 375 -15.22 20.85 -25.21
C ALA A 375 -14.33 20.82 -26.46
N LEU A 376 -13.47 21.83 -26.60
CA LEU A 376 -12.55 21.97 -27.73
C LEU A 376 -11.53 20.84 -27.75
N CYS A 377 -10.99 20.45 -26.60
CA CYS A 377 -10.03 19.36 -26.51
C CYS A 377 -10.66 17.98 -26.75
N ILE A 378 -11.87 17.71 -26.23
CA ILE A 378 -12.60 16.46 -26.51
C ILE A 378 -12.98 16.38 -28.00
N GLY A 379 -13.48 17.48 -28.58
CA GLY A 379 -13.78 17.57 -30.01
C GLY A 379 -12.54 17.34 -30.88
N GLY A 380 -11.42 17.98 -30.53
CA GLY A 380 -10.14 17.80 -31.21
C GLY A 380 -9.56 16.40 -31.09
N ALA A 381 -9.69 15.76 -29.91
CA ALA A 381 -9.28 14.38 -29.72
C ALA A 381 -10.07 13.39 -30.59
N TYR A 382 -11.37 13.64 -30.80
CA TYR A 382 -12.21 12.84 -31.69
C TYR A 382 -11.90 13.10 -33.17
N ALA A 383 -11.66 14.37 -33.53
CA ALA A 383 -11.33 14.76 -34.90
C ALA A 383 -9.92 14.31 -35.37
N TYR A 384 -9.04 13.92 -34.44
CA TYR A 384 -7.67 13.51 -34.74
C TYR A 384 -7.61 12.16 -35.50
N ARG A 385 -7.03 12.17 -36.71
CA ARG A 385 -6.85 11.00 -37.60
C ARG A 385 -5.38 10.64 -37.88
N ASP A 386 -4.55 10.62 -36.83
CA ASP A 386 -3.18 10.04 -36.81
C ASP A 386 -1.99 10.96 -37.17
N ARG A 387 -2.17 12.26 -37.49
CA ARG A 387 -1.05 13.21 -37.66
C ARG A 387 -1.31 14.57 -37.01
N LEU A 388 -0.32 15.07 -36.23
CA LEU A 388 -0.36 16.41 -35.59
C LEU A 388 -0.42 17.57 -36.61
N ASN A 389 0.13 17.38 -37.81
CA ASN A 389 0.14 18.36 -38.91
C ASN A 389 -1.16 18.39 -39.74
N ASP A 390 -2.19 17.65 -39.34
CA ASP A 390 -3.48 17.76 -39.98
C ASP A 390 -4.09 19.14 -39.65
N LYS A 391 -4.54 19.88 -40.69
CA LYS A 391 -5.21 21.18 -40.53
C LYS A 391 -6.38 21.07 -39.55
N ALA A 392 -7.02 19.90 -39.47
CA ALA A 392 -8.08 19.60 -38.52
C ALA A 392 -7.61 19.69 -37.06
N VAL A 393 -6.40 19.22 -36.72
CA VAL A 393 -5.88 19.23 -35.34
C VAL A 393 -5.57 20.66 -34.88
N LEU A 394 -4.94 21.45 -35.75
CA LEU A 394 -4.68 22.87 -35.49
C LEU A 394 -5.98 23.68 -35.33
N ALA A 395 -7.02 23.33 -36.09
CA ALA A 395 -8.33 23.97 -35.99
C ALA A 395 -9.01 23.80 -34.61
N TRP A 396 -8.63 22.79 -33.83
CA TRP A 396 -9.12 22.58 -32.46
C TRP A 396 -8.15 23.07 -31.38
N LEU A 397 -6.84 22.88 -31.59
CA LEU A 397 -5.82 23.32 -30.63
C LEU A 397 -5.71 24.84 -30.52
N ILE A 398 -5.78 25.57 -31.64
CA ILE A 398 -5.66 27.04 -31.63
C ILE A 398 -6.79 27.68 -30.81
N PRO A 399 -8.09 27.36 -31.03
CA PRO A 399 -9.15 27.84 -30.18
C PRO A 399 -9.01 27.41 -28.72
N ALA A 400 -8.59 26.17 -28.45
CA ALA A 400 -8.40 25.70 -27.07
C ALA A 400 -7.34 26.52 -26.33
N CYS A 401 -6.21 26.81 -26.97
CA CYS A 401 -5.15 27.66 -26.44
C CYS A 401 -5.60 29.12 -26.28
N ALA A 402 -6.40 29.65 -27.22
CA ALA A 402 -6.95 31.00 -27.13
C ALA A 402 -7.88 31.15 -25.91
N VAL A 403 -8.76 30.16 -25.67
CA VAL A 403 -9.64 30.13 -24.50
C VAL A 403 -8.84 29.96 -23.21
N LEU A 404 -7.79 29.13 -23.21
CA LEU A 404 -6.87 28.99 -22.07
C LEU A 404 -6.18 30.33 -21.73
N LEU A 405 -5.81 31.13 -22.73
CA LEU A 405 -5.24 32.45 -22.54
C LEU A 405 -6.27 33.45 -21.98
N ILE A 406 -7.52 33.40 -22.45
CA ILE A 406 -8.62 34.19 -21.88
C ILE A 406 -8.84 33.81 -20.40
N LEU A 407 -8.81 32.51 -20.08
CA LEU A 407 -8.88 32.00 -18.71
C LEU A 407 -7.73 32.53 -17.85
N PHE A 408 -6.50 32.53 -18.36
CA PHE A 408 -5.35 33.10 -17.67
C PHE A 408 -5.53 34.58 -17.33
N PHE A 409 -5.98 35.40 -18.28
CA PHE A 409 -6.26 36.82 -18.02
C PHE A 409 -7.41 37.01 -17.04
N ARG A 410 -8.47 36.18 -17.14
CA ARG A 410 -9.59 36.20 -16.20
C ARG A 410 -9.13 35.88 -14.78
N LEU A 411 -8.32 34.84 -14.58
CA LEU A 411 -7.75 34.45 -13.29
C LEU A 411 -6.82 35.54 -12.73
N SER A 412 -6.00 36.14 -13.58
CA SER A 412 -5.07 37.22 -13.19
C SER A 412 -5.80 38.47 -12.72
N ALA A 413 -6.96 38.77 -13.30
CA ALA A 413 -7.82 39.89 -12.92
C ALA A 413 -8.59 39.68 -11.60
N ILE A 414 -8.58 38.47 -11.01
CA ILE A 414 -9.23 38.21 -9.73
C ILE A 414 -8.45 38.92 -8.60
N LYS A 415 -9.13 39.82 -7.90
CA LYS A 415 -8.64 40.43 -6.66
C LYS A 415 -8.71 39.39 -5.54
N GLY A 416 -7.64 39.29 -4.73
CA GLY A 416 -7.57 38.34 -3.62
C GLY A 416 -8.53 38.71 -2.48
N ALA A 417 -8.91 37.72 -1.68
CA ALA A 417 -9.69 37.91 -0.47
C ALA A 417 -8.93 38.81 0.53
N VAL A 418 -9.64 39.76 1.13
CA VAL A 418 -9.06 40.69 2.11
C VAL A 418 -8.93 40.00 3.46
N MET A 419 -7.71 39.97 4.00
CA MET A 419 -7.48 39.52 5.38
C MET A 419 -8.10 40.53 6.36
N PRO A 420 -8.84 40.08 7.39
CA PRO A 420 -9.32 40.93 8.47
C PRO A 420 -8.19 41.71 9.14
N GLN A 421 -8.51 42.93 9.59
CA GLN A 421 -7.63 43.64 10.52
C GLN A 421 -7.45 42.79 11.79
N GLY A 422 -6.20 42.54 12.18
CA GLY A 422 -5.84 41.76 13.37
C GLY A 422 -5.40 40.30 13.12
N TYR A 423 -5.28 39.84 11.87
CA TYR A 423 -4.71 38.52 11.59
C TYR A 423 -3.22 38.47 11.96
N MET A 424 -2.88 37.68 12.98
CA MET A 424 -1.51 37.50 13.50
C MET A 424 -0.80 36.23 12.95
N GLY A 425 -1.38 35.55 11.95
CA GLY A 425 -0.79 34.34 11.38
C GLY A 425 0.39 34.64 10.44
N GLN A 426 1.39 33.77 10.45
CA GLN A 426 2.52 33.83 9.52
C GLN A 426 2.01 33.73 8.06
N PRO A 427 2.58 34.51 7.11
CA PRO A 427 2.27 34.37 5.69
C PRO A 427 2.55 32.95 5.20
N PHE A 428 1.62 32.35 4.45
CA PHE A 428 1.87 31.05 3.82
C PHE A 428 2.88 31.20 2.66
N ASP A 429 3.95 30.40 2.67
CA ASP A 429 4.94 30.39 1.60
C ASP A 429 4.44 29.62 0.37
N TRP A 430 4.12 30.37 -0.69
CA TRP A 430 3.64 29.84 -1.96
C TRP A 430 4.75 29.36 -2.90
N THR A 431 6.03 29.55 -2.54
CA THR A 431 7.16 29.29 -3.45
C THR A 431 7.21 27.83 -3.87
N LEU A 432 7.27 26.91 -2.90
CA LEU A 432 7.37 25.48 -3.17
C LEU A 432 6.11 24.93 -3.88
N PRO A 433 4.87 25.23 -3.45
CA PRO A 433 3.68 24.82 -4.18
C PRO A 433 3.63 25.32 -5.63
N SER A 434 4.08 26.56 -5.88
CA SER A 434 4.09 27.13 -7.23
C SER A 434 5.11 26.42 -8.12
N VAL A 435 6.32 26.15 -7.60
CA VAL A 435 7.36 25.41 -8.32
C VAL A 435 6.89 23.98 -8.62
N ALA A 436 6.27 23.30 -7.66
CA ALA A 436 5.74 21.96 -7.82
C ALA A 436 4.66 21.89 -8.91
N LEU A 437 3.69 22.81 -8.90
CA LEU A 437 2.64 22.89 -9.92
C LEU A 437 3.24 23.13 -11.31
N MET A 438 4.09 24.15 -11.45
CA MET A 438 4.65 24.53 -12.74
C MET A 438 5.55 23.42 -13.31
N GLY A 439 6.37 22.78 -12.46
CA GLY A 439 7.20 21.65 -12.85
C GLY A 439 6.37 20.44 -13.30
N ALA A 440 5.32 20.10 -12.55
CA ALA A 440 4.43 19.00 -12.87
C ALA A 440 3.67 19.24 -14.19
N LEU A 441 3.14 20.45 -14.41
CA LEU A 441 2.50 20.82 -15.67
C LEU A 441 3.49 20.84 -16.84
N ALA A 442 4.71 21.33 -16.63
CA ALA A 442 5.75 21.31 -17.66
C ALA A 442 6.07 19.88 -18.11
N VAL A 443 6.25 18.95 -17.15
CA VAL A 443 6.42 17.52 -17.46
C VAL A 443 5.21 16.98 -18.22
N LEU A 444 3.99 17.32 -17.80
CA LEU A 444 2.77 16.87 -18.47
C LEU A 444 2.67 17.36 -19.92
N PHE A 445 3.02 18.62 -20.19
CA PHE A 445 3.04 19.17 -21.55
C PHE A 445 4.16 18.57 -22.40
N LEU A 446 5.36 18.37 -21.83
CA LEU A 446 6.48 17.71 -22.50
C LEU A 446 6.10 16.29 -22.94
N LEU A 447 5.53 15.50 -22.02
CA LEU A 447 5.04 14.16 -22.35
C LEU A 447 3.89 14.24 -23.37
N GLY A 448 2.87 15.08 -23.11
CA GLY A 448 1.71 15.23 -23.97
C GLY A 448 2.02 15.68 -25.40
N ALA A 449 3.06 16.49 -25.61
CA ALA A 449 3.50 16.94 -26.94
C ALA A 449 4.09 15.80 -27.80
N THR A 450 4.58 14.75 -27.15
CA THR A 450 5.21 13.60 -27.83
C THR A 450 4.25 12.44 -28.08
N VAL A 451 3.01 12.54 -27.58
CA VAL A 451 2.01 11.47 -27.62
C VAL A 451 0.86 11.84 -28.54
N PRO A 452 0.36 10.92 -29.38
CA PRO A 452 -0.86 11.16 -30.16
C PRO A 452 -2.00 11.61 -29.24
N ARG A 453 -2.63 12.74 -29.58
CA ARG A 453 -3.69 13.38 -28.77
C ARG A 453 -3.31 13.77 -27.33
N GLY A 454 -2.05 13.65 -26.93
CA GLY A 454 -1.59 13.95 -25.57
C GLY A 454 -1.74 15.42 -25.17
N LEU A 455 -1.64 16.35 -26.12
CA LEU A 455 -1.94 17.77 -25.86
C LEU A 455 -3.42 18.02 -25.54
N PHE A 456 -4.34 17.25 -26.14
CA PHE A 456 -5.77 17.30 -25.80
C PHE A 456 -6.06 16.77 -24.39
N TYR A 457 -5.11 16.08 -23.76
CA TYR A 457 -5.13 15.74 -22.34
C TYR A 457 -4.51 16.83 -21.46
N ALA A 458 -3.29 17.29 -21.81
CA ALA A 458 -2.52 18.20 -20.98
C ALA A 458 -3.17 19.60 -20.84
N ILE A 459 -3.77 20.13 -21.93
CA ILE A 459 -4.41 21.45 -21.96
C ILE A 459 -5.58 21.56 -20.96
N PRO A 460 -6.61 20.68 -20.98
CA PRO A 460 -7.71 20.78 -20.03
C PRO A 460 -7.26 20.49 -18.58
N VAL A 461 -6.29 19.61 -18.38
CA VAL A 461 -5.69 19.38 -17.06
C VAL A 461 -5.04 20.65 -16.51
N ALA A 462 -4.25 21.34 -17.32
CA ALA A 462 -3.63 22.60 -16.93
C ALA A 462 -4.68 23.68 -16.65
N ALA A 463 -5.74 23.76 -17.46
CA ALA A 463 -6.83 24.72 -17.27
C ALA A 463 -7.48 24.58 -15.89
N VAL A 464 -7.79 23.34 -15.46
CA VAL A 464 -8.40 23.09 -14.16
C VAL A 464 -7.41 23.31 -13.02
N GLN A 465 -6.21 22.70 -13.09
CA GLN A 465 -5.24 22.79 -12.00
C GLN A 465 -4.74 24.21 -11.75
N LEU A 466 -4.48 25.00 -12.81
CA LEU A 466 -4.11 26.41 -12.67
C LEU A 466 -5.26 27.24 -12.09
N SER A 467 -6.49 27.01 -12.55
CA SER A 467 -7.66 27.74 -12.04
C SER A 467 -7.87 27.49 -10.56
N VAL A 468 -7.86 26.23 -10.16
CA VAL A 468 -8.02 25.82 -8.76
C VAL A 468 -6.88 26.36 -7.90
N PHE A 469 -5.62 26.23 -8.33
CA PHE A 469 -4.48 26.73 -7.57
C PHE A 469 -4.51 28.26 -7.42
N VAL A 470 -4.87 29.00 -8.46
CA VAL A 470 -5.01 30.46 -8.39
C VAL A 470 -6.18 30.86 -7.49
N LEU A 471 -7.33 30.17 -7.59
CA LEU A 471 -8.46 30.42 -6.71
C LEU A 471 -8.09 30.17 -5.24
N LEU A 472 -7.40 29.06 -4.93
CA LEU A 472 -6.90 28.79 -3.59
C LEU A 472 -5.93 29.88 -3.11
N ARG A 473 -4.93 30.24 -3.92
CA ARG A 473 -3.97 31.30 -3.59
C ARG A 473 -4.61 32.67 -3.38
N LYS A 474 -5.70 32.97 -4.09
CA LYS A 474 -6.47 34.21 -3.96
C LYS A 474 -7.48 34.15 -2.81
N GLY A 475 -7.64 33.01 -2.16
CA GLY A 475 -8.58 32.78 -1.06
C GLY A 475 -10.00 32.46 -1.49
N GLY A 476 -10.26 32.11 -2.76
CA GLY A 476 -11.58 31.64 -3.23
C GLY A 476 -11.93 30.22 -2.81
N MET A 477 -10.96 29.48 -2.26
CA MET A 477 -11.14 28.09 -1.82
C MET A 477 -10.73 27.90 -0.36
N ASN A 478 -10.74 28.99 0.43
CA ASN A 478 -10.44 28.95 1.86
C ASN A 478 -11.73 28.63 2.64
N GLY A 479 -11.67 27.68 3.58
CA GLY A 479 -12.83 27.17 4.30
C GLY A 479 -12.62 25.72 4.71
N LEU A 480 -13.55 25.12 5.46
CA LEU A 480 -13.39 23.76 5.99
C LEU A 480 -13.44 22.70 4.87
N THR A 481 -12.52 21.73 4.90
CA THR A 481 -12.53 20.50 4.06
C THR A 481 -13.65 19.57 4.52
N HIS A 482 -14.89 20.07 4.53
CA HIS A 482 -16.07 19.34 5.00
C HIS A 482 -16.96 18.96 3.81
N PRO A 483 -17.56 17.76 3.77
CA PRO A 483 -18.44 17.30 2.69
C PRO A 483 -19.67 18.17 2.42
N THR A 484 -20.04 19.05 3.35
CA THR A 484 -21.12 20.03 3.14
C THR A 484 -20.70 21.20 2.24
N SER A 485 -19.41 21.38 2.00
CA SER A 485 -18.89 22.44 1.14
C SER A 485 -18.82 21.98 -0.32
N TRP A 486 -19.21 22.85 -1.26
CA TRP A 486 -19.16 22.54 -2.70
C TRP A 486 -17.73 22.24 -3.19
N TRP A 487 -16.73 22.88 -2.58
CA TRP A 487 -15.33 22.73 -2.96
C TRP A 487 -14.70 21.45 -2.37
N PHE A 488 -15.33 20.76 -1.44
CA PHE A 488 -14.89 19.41 -1.08
C PHE A 488 -15.06 18.45 -2.27
N TRP A 489 -16.18 18.53 -2.98
CA TRP A 489 -16.56 17.58 -4.02
C TRP A 489 -15.88 17.81 -5.39
N TRP A 490 -15.29 18.98 -5.64
CA TRP A 490 -14.67 19.25 -6.94
C TRP A 490 -13.54 18.26 -7.25
N GLY A 491 -12.71 17.91 -6.25
CA GLY A 491 -11.57 17.02 -6.45
C GLY A 491 -12.00 15.61 -6.81
N ALA A 492 -13.07 15.12 -6.17
CA ALA A 492 -13.67 13.84 -6.50
C ALA A 492 -14.22 13.82 -7.94
N LEU A 493 -15.01 14.84 -8.32
CA LEU A 493 -15.54 14.98 -9.68
C LEU A 493 -14.40 15.09 -10.71
N TRP A 494 -13.36 15.85 -10.39
CA TRP A 494 -12.21 16.07 -11.26
C TRP A 494 -11.41 14.80 -11.50
N ASN A 495 -11.24 13.93 -10.51
CA ASN A 495 -10.60 12.62 -10.70
C ASN A 495 -11.32 11.79 -11.77
N PHE A 496 -12.66 11.75 -11.77
CA PHE A 496 -13.42 11.04 -12.82
C PHE A 496 -13.26 11.71 -14.20
N VAL A 497 -13.17 13.03 -14.26
CA VAL A 497 -12.90 13.75 -15.52
C VAL A 497 -11.50 13.46 -16.04
N ILE A 498 -10.48 13.44 -15.18
CA ILE A 498 -9.10 13.03 -15.53
C ILE A 498 -9.12 11.63 -16.17
N ILE A 499 -9.78 10.67 -15.51
CA ILE A 499 -9.89 9.28 -15.98
C ILE A 499 -10.61 9.22 -17.33
N GLY A 500 -11.71 9.97 -17.48
CA GLY A 500 -12.46 10.05 -18.75
C GLY A 500 -11.62 10.66 -19.89
N LEU A 501 -10.89 11.74 -19.61
CA LEU A 501 -9.97 12.36 -20.56
C LEU A 501 -8.88 11.37 -20.97
N ALA A 502 -8.27 10.67 -20.00
CA ALA A 502 -7.25 9.67 -20.26
C ALA A 502 -7.78 8.60 -21.23
N TRP A 503 -8.96 8.03 -20.95
CA TRP A 503 -9.61 7.05 -21.83
C TRP A 503 -9.73 7.54 -23.27
N LEU A 504 -10.16 8.79 -23.47
CA LEU A 504 -10.44 9.35 -24.79
C LEU A 504 -9.17 9.75 -25.57
N THR A 505 -8.14 10.21 -24.86
CA THR A 505 -7.00 10.90 -25.47
C THR A 505 -5.70 10.10 -25.45
N LEU A 506 -5.43 9.28 -24.43
CA LEU A 506 -4.15 8.60 -24.31
C LEU A 506 -4.14 7.25 -25.06
N PRO A 507 -2.99 6.80 -25.59
CA PRO A 507 -2.88 5.53 -26.32
C PRO A 507 -3.35 4.31 -25.52
N HIS A 508 -2.89 4.16 -24.27
CA HIS A 508 -3.32 3.13 -23.33
C HIS A 508 -4.39 3.64 -22.36
N GLY A 509 -5.07 4.73 -22.72
CA GLY A 509 -6.00 5.45 -21.87
C GLY A 509 -7.11 4.59 -21.28
N ARG A 510 -7.69 3.68 -22.09
CA ARG A 510 -8.70 2.73 -21.60
C ARG A 510 -8.15 1.83 -20.49
N ASN A 511 -6.93 1.33 -20.68
CA ASN A 511 -6.31 0.40 -19.73
C ASN A 511 -5.96 1.10 -18.44
N VAL A 512 -5.36 2.30 -18.51
CA VAL A 512 -5.07 3.14 -17.34
C VAL A 512 -6.37 3.51 -16.63
N ALA A 513 -7.38 4.00 -17.34
CA ALA A 513 -8.65 4.40 -16.77
C ALA A 513 -9.35 3.26 -16.03
N LEU A 514 -9.47 2.09 -16.66
CA LEU A 514 -10.06 0.92 -16.02
C LEU A 514 -9.21 0.42 -14.84
N THR A 515 -7.87 0.42 -14.96
CA THR A 515 -7.00 0.06 -13.82
C THR A 515 -7.25 0.97 -12.62
N THR A 516 -7.33 2.29 -12.83
CA THR A 516 -7.64 3.25 -11.77
C THR A 516 -9.04 3.02 -11.19
N LEU A 517 -10.07 2.88 -12.02
CA LEU A 517 -11.45 2.64 -11.55
C LEU A 517 -11.60 1.33 -10.79
N PHE A 518 -10.91 0.27 -11.19
CA PHE A 518 -10.93 -1.00 -10.46
C PHE A 518 -10.20 -0.89 -9.12
N ALA A 519 -9.09 -0.13 -9.03
CA ALA A 519 -8.48 0.18 -7.73
C ALA A 519 -9.43 0.98 -6.83
N GLU A 520 -10.10 2.01 -7.37
CA GLU A 520 -11.10 2.79 -6.64
C GLU A 520 -12.29 1.94 -6.18
N LEU A 521 -12.75 1.00 -7.01
CA LEU A 521 -13.79 0.03 -6.65
C LEU A 521 -13.34 -0.90 -5.51
N GLY A 522 -12.05 -1.25 -5.44
CA GLY A 522 -11.50 -1.96 -4.29
C GLY A 522 -11.51 -1.09 -3.02
N VAL A 523 -11.06 0.17 -3.14
CA VAL A 523 -11.02 1.13 -2.02
C VAL A 523 -12.41 1.54 -1.54
N SER A 524 -13.44 1.47 -2.40
CA SER A 524 -14.80 1.91 -2.05
C SER A 524 -15.41 1.18 -0.87
N PHE A 525 -14.86 0.03 -0.47
CA PHE A 525 -15.28 -0.70 0.73
C PHE A 525 -15.13 0.10 2.03
N TYR A 526 -14.32 1.18 2.07
CA TYR A 526 -14.34 2.12 3.20
C TYR A 526 -15.71 2.75 3.46
N ILE A 527 -16.61 2.83 2.46
CA ILE A 527 -17.98 3.36 2.63
C ILE A 527 -18.81 2.57 3.64
N TYR A 528 -18.40 1.33 3.93
CA TYR A 528 -18.98 0.49 4.98
C TYR A 528 -19.01 1.17 6.35
N MET A 529 -17.92 1.84 6.75
CA MET A 529 -17.76 2.38 8.10
C MET A 529 -18.85 3.41 8.47
N PRO A 530 -19.09 4.48 7.68
CA PRO A 530 -20.15 5.44 8.00
C PRO A 530 -21.53 4.79 7.97
N ILE A 531 -21.78 3.86 7.05
CA ILE A 531 -23.08 3.16 6.93
C ILE A 531 -23.37 2.34 8.18
N VAL A 532 -22.42 1.53 8.64
CA VAL A 532 -22.58 0.68 9.82
C VAL A 532 -22.62 1.49 11.10
N SER A 533 -21.73 2.47 11.23
CA SER A 533 -21.69 3.36 12.39
C SER A 533 -23.05 4.03 12.59
N ASP A 534 -23.69 4.48 11.51
CA ASP A 534 -24.98 5.15 11.58
C ASP A 534 -26.17 4.19 11.78
N LEU A 535 -26.26 3.15 10.95
CA LEU A 535 -27.45 2.29 10.90
C LEU A 535 -27.51 1.24 12.02
N ARG A 536 -26.35 0.79 12.52
CA ARG A 536 -26.28 -0.29 13.53
C ARG A 536 -25.82 0.17 14.89
N ASN A 537 -25.03 1.25 14.94
CA ASN A 537 -24.33 1.69 16.14
C ASN A 537 -23.74 0.53 16.97
N PRO A 538 -22.79 -0.22 16.40
CA PRO A 538 -22.26 -1.45 17.01
C PRO A 538 -21.53 -1.17 18.34
N PRO A 539 -21.40 -2.16 19.24
CA PRO A 539 -20.64 -2.01 20.50
C PRO A 539 -19.20 -1.54 20.27
N MET A 540 -18.57 -2.02 19.19
CA MET A 540 -17.30 -1.51 18.70
C MET A 540 -17.53 -0.54 17.54
N ASN A 541 -17.46 0.77 17.82
CA ASN A 541 -17.69 1.86 16.86
C ASN A 541 -16.64 2.97 17.05
N TRP A 542 -15.38 2.62 16.79
CA TRP A 542 -14.23 3.48 17.07
C TRP A 542 -14.25 4.75 16.22
N GLY A 543 -14.07 5.91 16.86
CA GLY A 543 -14.00 7.21 16.19
C GLY A 543 -15.33 7.70 15.60
N TYR A 544 -16.43 6.95 15.75
CA TYR A 544 -17.78 7.34 15.32
C TYR A 544 -17.85 7.85 13.85
N PRO A 545 -17.45 7.01 12.87
CA PRO A 545 -17.21 7.40 11.48
C PRO A 545 -18.48 7.73 10.68
N ARG A 546 -19.67 7.69 11.27
CA ARG A 546 -20.85 8.33 10.68
C ARG A 546 -20.67 9.86 10.53
N THR A 547 -19.80 10.45 11.34
CA THR A 547 -19.36 11.84 11.21
C THR A 547 -18.20 11.96 10.23
N TRP A 548 -18.08 13.09 9.53
CA TRP A 548 -16.97 13.31 8.59
C TRP A 548 -15.60 13.28 9.28
N GLU A 549 -15.51 13.90 10.45
CA GLU A 549 -14.32 13.99 11.28
C GLU A 549 -13.91 12.59 11.72
N GLY A 550 -14.84 11.80 12.24
CA GLY A 550 -14.62 10.41 12.61
C GLY A 550 -14.13 9.56 11.44
N PHE A 551 -14.79 9.67 10.28
CA PHE A 551 -14.41 8.95 9.07
C PHE A 551 -13.01 9.34 8.58
N LYS A 552 -12.71 10.64 8.59
CA LYS A 552 -11.39 11.17 8.23
C LYS A 552 -10.33 10.72 9.22
N HIS A 553 -10.60 10.69 10.52
CA HIS A 553 -9.68 10.19 11.53
C HIS A 553 -9.40 8.70 11.36
N ALA A 554 -10.42 7.89 11.04
CA ALA A 554 -10.26 6.49 10.71
C ALA A 554 -9.33 6.29 9.50
N ILE A 555 -9.60 6.97 8.38
CA ILE A 555 -8.78 6.77 7.17
C ILE A 555 -7.38 7.37 7.30
N THR A 556 -7.25 8.57 7.89
CA THR A 556 -5.95 9.26 7.97
C THR A 556 -5.10 8.81 9.15
N ARG A 557 -5.63 7.91 9.99
CA ARG A 557 -4.98 7.48 11.25
C ARG A 557 -4.67 8.67 12.15
N GLY A 558 -5.54 9.67 12.16
CA GLY A 558 -5.29 10.98 12.77
C GLY A 558 -5.19 10.98 14.31
N GLN A 559 -5.51 9.86 14.97
CA GLN A 559 -5.34 9.66 16.42
C GLN A 559 -3.92 9.21 16.79
N TYR A 560 -3.15 8.67 15.83
CA TYR A 560 -1.77 8.25 16.08
C TYR A 560 -0.80 9.42 15.94
N GLU A 561 0.35 9.32 16.61
CA GLU A 561 1.45 10.28 16.42
C GLU A 561 1.79 10.42 14.94
N LYS A 562 2.00 11.66 14.49
CA LYS A 562 2.45 11.93 13.13
C LYS A 562 3.76 11.19 12.88
N LEU A 563 3.86 10.54 11.72
CA LEU A 563 5.09 9.87 11.30
C LEU A 563 6.27 10.85 11.36
N ALA A 564 7.27 10.51 12.18
CA ALA A 564 8.53 11.20 12.29
C ALA A 564 9.64 10.25 11.81
N PRO A 565 9.97 10.24 10.50
CA PRO A 565 10.89 9.26 9.94
C PRO A 565 12.28 9.34 10.57
N SER A 566 12.94 8.18 10.74
CA SER A 566 14.33 8.10 11.19
C SER A 566 15.26 8.85 10.24
N ASP A 567 16.27 9.52 10.80
CA ASP A 567 17.34 10.06 9.96
C ASP A 567 18.34 8.94 9.59
N VAL A 568 18.35 8.60 8.31
CA VAL A 568 19.12 7.52 7.67
C VAL A 568 20.65 7.66 7.77
N PHE A 569 21.16 8.81 8.18
CA PHE A 569 22.60 9.06 8.35
C PHE A 569 23.06 8.99 9.81
N THR A 570 22.16 8.61 10.73
CA THR A 570 22.49 8.50 12.15
C THR A 570 22.95 7.08 12.52
N LYS A 571 23.74 6.97 13.60
CA LYS A 571 24.07 5.66 14.21
C LYS A 571 22.80 4.89 14.63
N LYS A 572 21.74 5.60 15.02
CA LYS A 572 20.43 5.02 15.35
C LYS A 572 19.89 4.21 14.17
N PHE A 573 19.92 4.75 12.96
CA PHE A 573 19.43 4.05 11.79
C PHE A 573 20.23 2.78 11.48
N ILE A 574 21.56 2.83 11.60
CA ILE A 574 22.41 1.65 11.41
C ILE A 574 22.06 0.57 12.44
N PHE A 575 21.81 0.95 13.69
CA PHE A 575 21.35 0.04 14.74
C PHE A 575 19.98 -0.55 14.41
N GLN A 576 18.99 0.27 14.06
CA GLN A 576 17.65 -0.18 13.67
C GLN A 576 17.71 -1.18 12.49
N LEU A 577 18.56 -0.92 11.50
CA LEU A 577 18.77 -1.82 10.37
C LEU A 577 19.41 -3.15 10.82
N GLY A 578 20.38 -3.09 11.73
CA GLY A 578 20.97 -4.27 12.36
C GLY A 578 19.95 -5.10 13.15
N THR A 579 19.06 -4.45 13.90
CA THR A 579 17.96 -5.10 14.62
C THR A 579 17.00 -5.79 13.66
N TYR A 580 16.62 -5.14 12.56
CA TYR A 580 15.79 -5.77 11.53
C TYR A 580 16.45 -7.03 10.94
N PHE A 581 17.73 -6.97 10.56
CA PHE A 581 18.40 -8.16 10.02
C PHE A 581 18.62 -9.26 11.06
N THR A 582 18.72 -8.90 12.34
CA THR A 582 18.72 -9.85 13.44
C THR A 582 17.36 -10.54 13.56
N ASP A 583 16.26 -9.77 13.48
CA ASP A 583 14.90 -10.31 13.47
C ASP A 583 14.66 -11.20 12.24
N LEU A 584 15.09 -10.78 11.05
CA LEU A 584 15.00 -11.60 9.83
C LEU A 584 15.72 -12.94 9.97
N ARG A 585 16.86 -12.97 10.68
CA ARG A 585 17.57 -14.21 11.00
C ARG A 585 16.79 -15.07 11.98
N VAL A 586 16.09 -14.48 12.94
CA VAL A 586 15.18 -15.19 13.84
C VAL A 586 14.02 -15.82 13.06
N GLN A 587 13.53 -15.15 12.01
CA GLN A 587 12.44 -15.69 11.19
C GLN A 587 12.81 -16.92 10.35
N PHE A 588 14.03 -16.95 9.81
CA PHE A 588 14.43 -17.92 8.78
C PHE A 588 15.66 -18.76 9.13
N THR A 589 16.29 -18.55 10.28
CA THR A 589 17.63 -19.06 10.62
C THR A 589 18.72 -18.62 9.65
N LEU A 590 19.99 -18.84 10.01
CA LEU A 590 21.11 -18.49 9.12
C LEU A 590 21.16 -19.38 7.87
N ILE A 591 20.78 -20.66 8.00
CA ILE A 591 20.83 -21.64 6.91
C ILE A 591 19.73 -21.34 5.88
N ALA A 592 18.48 -21.14 6.29
CA ALA A 592 17.43 -20.85 5.29
C ALA A 592 17.58 -19.44 4.73
N ALA A 593 17.99 -18.44 5.53
CA ALA A 593 18.15 -17.07 5.04
C ALA A 593 19.21 -16.95 3.93
N THR A 594 20.31 -17.69 4.03
CA THR A 594 21.40 -17.61 3.04
C THR A 594 21.01 -18.16 1.66
N LEU A 595 20.03 -19.06 1.58
CA LEU A 595 19.44 -19.50 0.30
C LEU A 595 18.82 -18.33 -0.47
N GLY A 596 18.27 -17.33 0.23
CA GLY A 596 17.65 -16.15 -0.37
C GLY A 596 18.60 -15.32 -1.25
N PHE A 597 19.91 -15.50 -1.11
CA PHE A 597 20.90 -14.76 -1.90
C PHE A 597 21.34 -15.49 -3.19
N ILE A 598 21.17 -16.81 -3.25
CA ILE A 598 21.58 -17.65 -4.38
C ILE A 598 20.96 -17.20 -5.73
N PRO A 599 19.67 -16.81 -5.82
CA PRO A 599 19.05 -16.46 -7.10
C PRO A 599 19.72 -15.28 -7.82
N PHE A 600 20.36 -14.39 -7.08
CA PHE A 600 21.08 -13.24 -7.64
C PHE A 600 22.46 -13.62 -8.21
N THR A 601 22.88 -14.87 -8.08
CA THR A 601 24.16 -15.40 -8.59
C THR A 601 24.04 -16.07 -9.96
N LEU A 602 22.90 -15.91 -10.64
CA LEU A 602 22.63 -16.41 -12.00
C LEU A 602 23.33 -15.57 -13.09
N TRP A 603 24.66 -15.58 -13.03
CA TRP A 603 25.53 -14.95 -14.00
C TRP A 603 26.82 -15.76 -14.15
N SER A 604 27.48 -15.58 -15.30
CA SER A 604 28.66 -16.35 -15.68
C SER A 604 29.69 -15.52 -16.44
N PHE A 605 30.94 -15.97 -16.39
CA PHE A 605 32.05 -15.36 -17.12
C PHE A 605 33.00 -16.44 -17.63
N LYS A 606 33.80 -16.12 -18.65
CA LYS A 606 34.81 -16.99 -19.25
C LYS A 606 36.19 -16.65 -18.70
N ALA A 607 36.87 -17.65 -18.15
CA ALA A 607 38.26 -17.55 -17.70
C ALA A 607 39.03 -18.80 -18.17
N GLY A 608 40.20 -18.60 -18.80
CA GLY A 608 41.04 -19.70 -19.28
C GLY A 608 40.33 -20.66 -20.25
N GLY A 609 39.44 -20.14 -21.10
CA GLY A 609 38.66 -20.94 -22.06
C GLY A 609 37.43 -21.63 -21.48
N ARG A 610 37.28 -21.70 -20.14
CA ARG A 610 36.13 -22.33 -19.46
C ARG A 610 35.13 -21.27 -18.97
N ARG A 611 33.84 -21.59 -19.01
CA ARG A 611 32.78 -20.74 -18.47
C ARG A 611 32.55 -21.09 -16.99
N ILE A 612 32.79 -20.13 -16.11
CA ILE A 612 32.56 -20.24 -14.66
C ILE A 612 31.20 -19.59 -14.37
N ARG A 613 30.29 -20.35 -13.74
CA ARG A 613 28.99 -19.85 -13.29
C ARG A 613 29.06 -19.51 -11.81
N ALA A 614 28.69 -18.29 -11.44
CA ALA A 614 28.71 -17.83 -10.05
C ALA A 614 27.78 -18.67 -9.17
N LEU A 615 26.67 -19.18 -9.73
CA LEU A 615 25.75 -20.10 -9.07
C LEU A 615 26.45 -21.32 -8.44
N TYR A 616 27.40 -21.94 -9.14
CA TYR A 616 28.11 -23.11 -8.62
C TYR A 616 29.02 -22.76 -7.46
N VAL A 617 29.68 -21.59 -7.53
CA VAL A 617 30.54 -21.08 -6.44
C VAL A 617 29.70 -20.74 -5.23
N ALA A 618 28.58 -20.02 -5.42
CA ALA A 618 27.66 -19.67 -4.36
C ALA A 618 27.05 -20.91 -3.68
N SER A 619 26.67 -21.93 -4.46
CA SER A 619 26.15 -23.20 -3.93
C SER A 619 27.21 -23.97 -3.13
N ALA A 620 28.48 -23.96 -3.57
CA ALA A 620 29.57 -24.58 -2.82
C ALA A 620 29.85 -23.85 -1.50
N LEU A 621 29.90 -22.51 -1.53
CA LEU A 621 30.02 -21.69 -0.31
C LEU A 621 28.84 -21.93 0.64
N TYR A 622 27.62 -22.05 0.12
CA TYR A 622 26.44 -22.35 0.92
C TYR A 622 26.53 -23.72 1.62
N LEU A 623 26.96 -24.77 0.91
CA LEU A 623 27.18 -26.08 1.51
C LEU A 623 28.26 -26.04 2.60
N LEU A 624 29.35 -25.31 2.38
CA LEU A 624 30.38 -25.08 3.40
C LEU A 624 29.83 -24.33 4.61
N THR A 625 28.99 -23.31 4.40
CA THR A 625 28.27 -22.62 5.49
C THR A 625 27.42 -23.61 6.29
N CYS A 626 26.63 -24.46 5.62
CA CYS A 626 25.79 -25.46 6.30
C CYS A 626 26.65 -26.42 7.14
N VAL A 627 27.76 -26.92 6.60
CA VAL A 627 28.68 -27.81 7.33
C VAL A 627 29.29 -27.11 8.55
N VAL A 628 29.77 -25.88 8.41
CA VAL A 628 30.37 -25.14 9.54
C VAL A 628 29.33 -24.81 10.60
N VAL A 629 28.11 -24.42 10.22
CA VAL A 629 27.03 -24.14 11.18
C VAL A 629 26.64 -25.41 11.93
N LEU A 630 26.43 -26.53 11.23
CA LEU A 630 26.11 -27.81 11.86
C LEU A 630 27.23 -28.31 12.78
N LEU A 631 28.50 -28.18 12.36
CA LEU A 631 29.64 -28.53 13.20
C LEU A 631 29.73 -27.65 14.44
N SER A 632 29.45 -26.35 14.31
CA SER A 632 29.45 -25.42 15.45
C SER A 632 28.36 -25.81 16.44
N GLU A 633 27.17 -26.18 15.95
CA GLU A 633 26.07 -26.66 16.79
C GLU A 633 26.43 -27.94 17.55
N VAL A 634 27.01 -28.92 16.84
CA VAL A 634 27.46 -30.20 17.44
C VAL A 634 28.59 -30.01 18.45
N MET A 635 29.44 -28.99 18.28
CA MET A 635 30.58 -28.72 19.17
C MET A 635 30.27 -27.75 20.31
N GLY A 636 28.99 -27.43 20.57
CA GLY A 636 28.59 -26.58 21.71
C GLY A 636 28.54 -25.08 21.42
N GLY A 637 28.28 -24.69 20.17
CA GLY A 637 27.86 -23.34 19.78
C GLY A 637 28.98 -22.32 19.52
N GLU A 638 30.24 -22.63 19.82
CA GLU A 638 31.38 -21.75 19.49
C GLU A 638 31.70 -21.82 17.99
N PRO A 639 31.56 -20.70 17.23
CA PRO A 639 31.74 -20.72 15.80
C PRO A 639 33.21 -20.96 15.43
N VAL A 640 33.49 -22.04 14.69
CA VAL A 640 34.83 -22.38 14.18
C VAL A 640 35.38 -21.22 13.35
N LEU A 641 36.24 -20.39 13.95
CA LEU A 641 36.90 -19.22 13.33
C LEU A 641 35.94 -18.23 12.61
N ARG A 642 34.63 -18.30 12.89
CA ARG A 642 33.57 -17.59 12.16
C ARG A 642 33.65 -17.75 10.62
N LEU A 643 34.08 -18.93 10.14
CA LEU A 643 34.21 -19.23 8.71
C LEU A 643 32.86 -19.16 7.97
N ASP A 644 31.77 -19.50 8.66
CA ASP A 644 30.40 -19.32 8.19
C ASP A 644 30.16 -17.89 7.68
N LYS A 645 30.62 -16.87 8.44
CA LYS A 645 30.47 -15.46 8.05
C LYS A 645 31.29 -15.09 6.83
N LEU A 646 32.50 -15.67 6.68
CA LEU A 646 33.34 -15.45 5.49
C LEU A 646 32.72 -16.06 4.23
N PHE A 647 32.16 -17.27 4.33
CA PHE A 647 31.46 -17.90 3.21
C PHE A 647 30.20 -17.14 2.82
N ILE A 648 29.41 -16.68 3.79
CA ILE A 648 28.25 -15.82 3.56
C ILE A 648 28.66 -14.50 2.92
N ALA A 649 29.74 -13.86 3.39
CA ALA A 649 30.27 -12.65 2.77
C ALA A 649 30.67 -12.88 1.30
N GLY A 650 31.24 -14.04 0.98
CA GLY A 650 31.49 -14.46 -0.40
C GLY A 650 30.22 -14.57 -1.24
N ILE A 651 29.14 -15.16 -0.70
CA ILE A 651 27.83 -15.23 -1.37
C ILE A 651 27.25 -13.83 -1.60
N LEU A 652 27.29 -12.96 -0.58
CA LEU A 652 26.81 -11.58 -0.67
C LEU A 652 27.59 -10.75 -1.70
N LEU A 653 28.90 -10.97 -1.83
CA LEU A 653 29.71 -10.34 -2.88
C LEU A 653 29.25 -10.80 -4.28
N LEU A 654 29.02 -12.10 -4.47
CA LEU A 654 28.51 -12.63 -5.74
C LEU A 654 27.11 -12.10 -6.07
N LEU A 655 26.25 -11.96 -5.05
CA LEU A 655 24.95 -11.31 -5.18
C LEU A 655 25.10 -9.85 -5.59
N LEU A 656 26.00 -9.08 -4.96
CA LEU A 656 26.19 -7.67 -5.27
C LEU A 656 26.63 -7.48 -6.72
N VAL A 657 27.58 -8.31 -7.19
CA VAL A 657 28.00 -8.33 -8.60
C VAL A 657 26.84 -8.70 -9.53
N GLY A 658 26.02 -9.67 -9.16
CA GLY A 658 24.86 -10.08 -9.95
C GLY A 658 23.75 -9.02 -10.01
N ALA A 659 23.33 -8.48 -8.87
CA ALA A 659 22.31 -7.45 -8.77
C ALA A 659 22.69 -6.19 -9.56
N THR A 660 23.93 -5.73 -9.40
CA THR A 660 24.46 -4.58 -10.17
C THR A 660 24.48 -4.89 -11.67
N THR A 661 24.95 -6.07 -12.06
CA THR A 661 24.93 -6.51 -13.47
C THR A 661 23.53 -6.45 -14.07
N ILE A 662 22.54 -7.00 -13.37
CA ILE A 662 21.15 -7.04 -13.84
C ILE A 662 20.61 -5.62 -13.98
N MET A 663 20.83 -4.75 -12.99
CA MET A 663 20.40 -3.35 -13.05
C MET A 663 21.02 -2.60 -14.23
N PHE A 664 22.33 -2.67 -14.41
CA PHE A 664 23.01 -1.98 -15.52
C PHE A 664 22.62 -2.54 -16.88
N ARG A 665 22.40 -3.86 -16.99
CA ARG A 665 21.92 -4.49 -18.24
C ARG A 665 20.53 -3.99 -18.59
N GLN A 666 19.62 -3.87 -17.62
CA GLN A 666 18.29 -3.30 -17.84
C GLN A 666 18.38 -1.83 -18.26
N ILE A 667 19.20 -1.00 -17.60
CA ILE A 667 19.41 0.40 -17.98
C ILE A 667 19.95 0.51 -19.41
N GLU A 668 20.90 -0.34 -19.79
CA GLU A 668 21.49 -0.36 -21.11
C GLU A 668 20.51 -0.82 -22.19
N GLU A 669 19.81 -1.94 -21.95
CA GLU A 669 18.79 -2.46 -22.85
C GLU A 669 17.68 -1.42 -23.03
N PHE A 670 17.30 -0.74 -21.96
CA PHE A 670 16.35 0.36 -21.99
C PHE A 670 16.86 1.53 -22.84
N ALA A 671 18.09 2.01 -22.61
CA ALA A 671 18.71 3.08 -23.40
C ALA A 671 18.81 2.69 -24.90
N ARG A 672 19.20 1.45 -25.20
CA ARG A 672 19.27 0.95 -26.58
C ARG A 672 17.89 0.85 -27.22
N ARG A 673 16.88 0.34 -26.50
CA ARG A 673 15.49 0.22 -26.98
C ARG A 673 14.93 1.60 -27.31
N THR A 674 15.05 2.53 -26.37
CA THR A 674 14.65 3.93 -26.55
C THR A 674 15.35 4.57 -27.74
N TRP A 675 16.67 4.40 -27.87
CA TRP A 675 17.42 4.99 -28.97
C TRP A 675 17.05 4.38 -30.33
N ARG A 676 16.83 3.05 -30.37
CA ARG A 676 16.48 2.33 -31.61
C ARG A 676 15.03 2.52 -32.03
N SER A 677 14.10 2.67 -31.09
CA SER A 677 12.67 2.82 -31.39
C SER A 677 12.35 4.16 -32.05
N HIS A 678 13.27 5.12 -32.03
CA HIS A 678 13.06 6.51 -32.46
C HIS A 678 11.78 7.12 -31.85
N ASN A 679 11.30 6.55 -30.74
CA ASN A 679 10.08 6.99 -30.06
C ASN A 679 10.47 8.04 -29.02
N LEU A 680 10.41 9.31 -29.45
CA LEU A 680 10.74 10.46 -28.63
C LEU A 680 9.97 10.47 -27.29
N SER A 681 8.73 10.00 -27.30
CA SER A 681 7.88 9.97 -26.10
C SER A 681 8.40 9.01 -25.03
N GLU A 682 8.73 7.80 -25.45
CA GLU A 682 9.29 6.79 -24.56
C GLU A 682 10.66 7.26 -24.05
N GLY A 683 11.50 7.84 -24.92
CA GLY A 683 12.79 8.37 -24.50
C GLY A 683 12.74 9.54 -23.54
N LEU A 684 11.78 10.43 -23.72
CA LEU A 684 11.54 11.52 -22.77
C LEU A 684 11.02 10.99 -21.44
N THR A 685 10.07 10.04 -21.45
CA THR A 685 9.53 9.40 -20.24
C THR A 685 10.65 8.72 -19.46
N ALA A 686 11.46 7.92 -20.15
CA ALA A 686 12.67 7.29 -19.64
C ALA A 686 13.61 8.30 -18.97
N GLY A 687 13.99 9.34 -19.73
CA GLY A 687 14.93 10.36 -19.27
C GLY A 687 14.44 11.12 -18.05
N ILE A 688 13.19 11.59 -18.06
CA ILE A 688 12.57 12.30 -16.92
C ILE A 688 12.49 11.40 -15.70
N THR A 689 12.10 10.14 -15.86
CA THR A 689 11.96 9.19 -14.75
C THR A 689 13.32 8.88 -14.13
N LEU A 690 14.32 8.56 -14.96
CA LEU A 690 15.67 8.28 -14.48
C LEU A 690 16.33 9.52 -13.86
N ALA A 691 16.11 10.72 -14.43
CA ALA A 691 16.57 11.98 -13.85
C ALA A 691 15.90 12.26 -12.50
N GLY A 692 14.60 11.97 -12.37
CA GLY A 692 13.87 12.08 -11.11
C GLY A 692 14.42 11.14 -10.04
N VAL A 693 14.67 9.87 -10.38
CA VAL A 693 15.32 8.90 -9.48
C VAL A 693 16.72 9.38 -9.10
N ALA A 694 17.53 9.82 -10.08
CA ALA A 694 18.87 10.35 -9.83
C ALA A 694 18.85 11.61 -8.95
N ALA A 695 17.85 12.48 -9.10
CA ALA A 695 17.67 13.65 -8.25
C ALA A 695 17.31 13.26 -6.82
N ILE A 696 16.42 12.28 -6.61
CA ILE A 696 16.08 11.77 -5.28
C ILE A 696 17.31 11.15 -4.61
N VAL A 697 18.04 10.29 -5.32
CA VAL A 697 19.29 9.68 -4.82
C VAL A 697 20.36 10.75 -4.58
N GLY A 698 20.49 11.73 -5.46
CA GLY A 698 21.40 12.86 -5.31
C GLY A 698 21.09 13.72 -4.09
N LEU A 699 19.82 14.06 -3.86
CA LEU A 699 19.36 14.75 -2.67
C LEU A 699 19.59 13.93 -1.40
N PHE A 700 19.39 12.62 -1.48
CA PHE A 700 19.69 11.70 -0.37
C PHE A 700 21.18 11.70 -0.03
N VAL A 701 22.06 11.48 -1.00
CA VAL A 701 23.52 11.51 -0.81
C VAL A 701 23.97 12.89 -0.34
N ALA A 702 23.41 13.97 -0.88
CA ALA A 702 23.70 15.34 -0.45
C ALA A 702 23.32 15.56 1.02
N LYS A 703 22.16 15.05 1.46
CA LYS A 703 21.77 15.08 2.88
C LYS A 703 22.77 14.31 3.76
N GLY A 704 23.30 13.18 3.27
CA GLY A 704 24.34 12.42 3.96
C GLY A 704 25.65 13.18 4.10
N ILE A 705 26.12 13.78 3.01
CA ILE A 705 27.31 14.65 3.00
C ILE A 705 27.13 15.80 4.00
N LEU A 706 25.98 16.48 3.97
CA LEU A 706 25.66 17.55 4.91
C LEU A 706 25.66 17.07 6.36
N SER A 707 25.10 15.90 6.63
CA SER A 707 25.08 15.29 7.96
C SER A 707 26.50 14.99 8.47
N MET A 708 27.41 14.56 7.59
CA MET A 708 28.81 14.32 7.94
C MET A 708 29.63 15.61 8.13
N MET A 709 29.27 16.69 7.43
CA MET A 709 30.03 17.95 7.44
C MET A 709 29.52 18.98 8.45
N SER A 710 28.28 18.85 8.93
CA SER A 710 27.64 19.84 9.81
C SER A 710 27.69 19.40 11.27
N ALA A 711 27.86 20.35 12.19
CA ALA A 711 27.71 20.08 13.62
C ALA A 711 26.26 19.67 13.94
N PRO A 712 26.02 18.75 14.90
CA PRO A 712 24.67 18.34 15.28
C PRO A 712 23.79 19.56 15.64
N GLY A 713 22.67 19.72 14.94
CA GLY A 713 21.71 20.81 15.18
C GLY A 713 21.98 22.13 14.44
N ALA A 714 23.08 22.26 13.70
CA ALA A 714 23.31 23.43 12.85
C ALA A 714 22.54 23.33 11.53
N GLU A 715 21.76 24.36 11.16
CA GLU A 715 21.16 24.43 9.83
C GLU A 715 22.21 24.82 8.79
N PRO A 716 22.48 23.98 7.77
CA PRO A 716 23.43 24.32 6.73
C PRO A 716 22.88 25.46 5.86
N GLY A 717 23.72 26.48 5.62
CA GLY A 717 23.40 27.58 4.72
C GLY A 717 23.20 27.11 3.27
N THR A 718 22.54 27.93 2.45
CA THR A 718 22.20 27.61 1.06
C THR A 718 23.41 27.20 0.22
N GLY A 719 24.55 27.87 0.40
CA GLY A 719 25.80 27.52 -0.30
C GLY A 719 26.31 26.11 0.02
N ALA A 720 26.21 25.68 1.29
CA ALA A 720 26.58 24.33 1.71
C ALA A 720 25.61 23.28 1.14
N LYS A 721 24.30 23.56 1.14
CA LYS A 721 23.27 22.69 0.54
C LYS A 721 23.52 22.49 -0.96
N VAL A 722 23.82 23.56 -1.69
CA VAL A 722 24.15 23.51 -3.13
C VAL A 722 25.48 22.79 -3.38
N GLY A 723 26.52 23.07 -2.58
CA GLY A 723 27.82 22.40 -2.70
C GLY A 723 27.72 20.90 -2.43
N ALA A 724 26.98 20.48 -1.41
CA ALA A 724 26.74 19.06 -1.11
C ALA A 724 25.95 18.35 -2.22
N LEU A 725 24.96 19.03 -2.82
CA LEU A 725 24.24 18.49 -3.97
C LEU A 725 25.15 18.33 -5.19
N ALA A 726 25.99 19.34 -5.48
CA ALA A 726 26.96 19.25 -6.57
C ALA A 726 27.96 18.10 -6.36
N LEU A 727 28.50 17.97 -5.15
CA LEU A 727 29.40 16.87 -4.80
C LEU A 727 28.70 15.51 -4.90
N ALA A 728 27.47 15.39 -4.42
CA ALA A 728 26.67 14.17 -4.54
C ALA A 728 26.48 13.75 -6.00
N LEU A 729 26.13 14.70 -6.87
CA LEU A 729 25.97 14.44 -8.31
C LEU A 729 27.31 14.03 -8.98
N ILE A 730 28.42 14.65 -8.59
CA ILE A 730 29.77 14.27 -9.08
C ILE A 730 30.11 12.84 -8.64
N ILE A 731 29.89 12.49 -7.37
CA ILE A 731 30.15 11.14 -6.85
C ILE A 731 29.29 10.11 -7.60
N LEU A 732 27.99 10.37 -7.76
CA LEU A 732 27.10 9.47 -8.48
C LEU A 732 27.52 9.30 -9.95
N ALA A 733 27.91 10.39 -10.62
CA ALA A 733 28.41 10.35 -11.98
C ALA A 733 29.74 9.56 -12.09
N ALA A 734 30.67 9.77 -11.15
CA ALA A 734 31.95 9.07 -11.11
C ALA A 734 31.77 7.57 -10.86
N VAL A 735 30.94 7.19 -9.89
CA VAL A 735 30.62 5.78 -9.58
C VAL A 735 29.92 5.12 -10.77
N GLY A 736 28.91 5.77 -11.34
CA GLY A 736 28.19 5.24 -12.50
C GLY A 736 29.09 5.07 -13.73
N THR A 737 29.94 6.05 -14.01
CA THR A 737 30.88 6.03 -15.14
C THR A 737 31.98 4.98 -14.93
N GLY A 738 32.58 4.94 -13.73
CA GLY A 738 33.59 3.95 -13.35
C GLY A 738 33.05 2.53 -13.48
N TRP A 739 31.83 2.28 -13.00
CA TRP A 739 31.18 0.99 -13.14
C TRP A 739 30.89 0.62 -14.60
N PHE A 740 30.41 1.57 -15.41
CA PHE A 740 30.16 1.35 -16.83
C PHE A 740 31.44 0.93 -17.57
N PHE A 741 32.56 1.62 -17.36
CA PHE A 741 33.84 1.26 -17.96
C PHE A 741 34.38 -0.08 -17.44
N PHE A 742 34.30 -0.33 -16.14
CA PHE A 742 34.70 -1.60 -15.54
C PHE A 742 33.93 -2.77 -16.15
N ARG A 743 32.60 -2.67 -16.25
CA ARG A 743 31.78 -3.71 -16.87
C ARG A 743 32.12 -3.90 -18.35
N ARG A 744 32.25 -2.83 -19.14
CA ARG A 744 32.58 -2.94 -20.57
C ARG A 744 33.96 -3.55 -20.80
N TRP A 745 34.91 -3.25 -19.91
CA TRP A 745 36.21 -3.92 -19.88
C TRP A 745 36.04 -5.40 -19.53
N ALA A 746 35.28 -5.74 -18.49
CA ALA A 746 35.02 -7.12 -18.08
C ALA A 746 34.30 -7.94 -19.17
N GLU A 747 33.28 -7.39 -19.83
CA GLU A 747 32.59 -8.05 -20.94
C GLU A 747 33.53 -8.37 -22.11
N ARG A 748 34.48 -7.48 -22.41
CA ARG A 748 35.47 -7.71 -23.47
C ARG A 748 36.53 -8.73 -23.09
N GLN A 749 37.00 -8.71 -21.85
CA GLN A 749 38.10 -9.55 -21.39
C GLN A 749 37.66 -10.95 -20.96
N VAL A 750 36.49 -11.05 -20.31
CA VAL A 750 36.02 -12.29 -19.68
C VAL A 750 34.60 -12.71 -20.11
N ASP A 751 34.04 -12.21 -21.21
CA ASP A 751 32.72 -12.64 -21.76
C ASP A 751 31.63 -12.80 -20.69
N PHE A 752 31.51 -11.76 -19.86
CA PHE A 752 30.62 -11.70 -18.71
C PHE A 752 29.15 -11.56 -19.14
N ARG A 753 28.24 -12.42 -18.63
CA ARG A 753 26.82 -12.46 -19.00
C ARG A 753 25.92 -12.82 -17.82
N SER A 754 24.67 -12.35 -17.85
CA SER A 754 23.60 -12.88 -16.99
C SER A 754 22.92 -14.06 -17.69
N ASP A 755 22.71 -15.14 -16.93
CA ASP A 755 22.11 -16.40 -17.36
C ASP A 755 20.56 -16.35 -17.26
N MET A 756 19.98 -15.15 -17.33
CA MET A 756 18.53 -14.93 -17.17
C MET A 756 17.96 -14.15 -18.34
N ASP A 757 16.72 -14.45 -18.70
CA ASP A 757 15.96 -13.65 -19.66
C ASP A 757 15.63 -12.25 -19.11
N THR A 758 15.18 -11.37 -20.00
CA THR A 758 14.83 -10.00 -19.64
C THR A 758 13.71 -9.95 -18.59
N VAL A 759 12.68 -10.80 -18.68
CA VAL A 759 11.53 -10.72 -17.77
C VAL A 759 11.91 -11.21 -16.37
N THR A 760 12.73 -12.27 -16.25
CA THR A 760 13.30 -12.71 -14.97
C THR A 760 14.13 -11.63 -14.32
N GLN A 761 15.00 -10.96 -15.08
CA GLN A 761 15.80 -9.86 -14.57
C GLN A 761 14.92 -8.74 -14.00
N GLN A 762 13.86 -8.35 -14.73
CA GLN A 762 12.90 -7.35 -14.27
C GLN A 762 12.15 -7.79 -13.02
N TRP A 763 11.77 -9.07 -12.94
CA TRP A 763 11.11 -9.65 -11.77
C TRP A 763 12.01 -9.67 -10.53
N LEU A 764 13.28 -10.04 -10.66
CA LEU A 764 14.25 -9.99 -9.55
C LEU A 764 14.52 -8.56 -9.09
N ILE A 765 14.68 -7.59 -10.00
CA ILE A 765 14.80 -6.17 -9.63
C ILE A 765 13.56 -5.72 -8.86
N SER A 766 12.38 -6.12 -9.33
CA SER A 766 11.11 -5.66 -8.75
C SER A 766 10.83 -6.25 -7.38
N THR A 767 11.14 -7.54 -7.19
CA THR A 767 11.05 -8.18 -5.86
C THR A 767 12.12 -7.63 -4.92
N ALA A 768 13.32 -7.29 -5.41
CA ALA A 768 14.36 -6.61 -4.61
C ALA A 768 13.94 -5.20 -4.18
N ALA A 769 13.37 -4.42 -5.10
CA ALA A 769 12.76 -3.14 -4.78
C ALA A 769 11.63 -3.30 -3.74
N GLY A 770 10.78 -4.31 -3.90
CA GLY A 770 9.71 -4.63 -2.96
C GLY A 770 10.24 -4.98 -1.58
N PHE A 771 11.26 -5.83 -1.49
CA PHE A 771 11.90 -6.18 -0.22
C PHE A 771 12.48 -4.94 0.45
N LEU A 772 13.26 -4.11 -0.25
CA LEU A 772 13.86 -2.89 0.31
C LEU A 772 12.82 -1.87 0.78
N VAL A 773 11.71 -1.72 0.05
CA VAL A 773 10.61 -0.83 0.42
C VAL A 773 9.85 -1.36 1.64
N MET A 774 9.60 -2.67 1.70
CA MET A 774 8.86 -3.30 2.80
C MET A 774 9.73 -3.60 4.03
N SER A 775 11.04 -3.40 3.95
CA SER A 775 11.99 -3.55 5.05
C SER A 775 12.63 -2.22 5.41
N VAL A 776 13.63 -1.77 4.65
CA VAL A 776 14.46 -0.60 4.93
C VAL A 776 13.63 0.69 4.99
N LEU A 777 12.78 0.95 3.98
CA LEU A 777 11.93 2.15 4.01
C LEU A 777 10.92 2.08 5.16
N LEU A 778 10.38 0.89 5.46
CA LEU A 778 9.48 0.73 6.59
C LEU A 778 10.19 0.97 7.94
N VAL A 779 11.44 0.53 8.12
CA VAL A 779 12.27 0.88 9.30
C VAL A 779 12.43 2.39 9.44
N VAL A 780 12.67 3.09 8.32
CA VAL A 780 12.77 4.56 8.30
C VAL A 780 11.45 5.20 8.71
N LEU A 781 10.32 4.76 8.13
CA LEU A 781 9.01 5.34 8.40
C LEU A 781 8.49 5.02 9.81
N ALA A 782 8.77 3.80 10.30
CA ALA A 782 8.35 3.33 11.62
C ALA A 782 9.12 4.00 12.76
N ASN A 783 10.38 4.39 12.53
CA ASN A 783 11.27 5.00 13.51
C ASN A 783 11.31 4.25 14.86
N ILE A 784 11.65 2.97 14.77
CA ILE A 784 11.69 2.03 15.89
C ILE A 784 12.52 2.62 17.05
N LYS A 785 11.90 2.76 18.22
CA LYS A 785 12.48 3.37 19.43
C LYS A 785 13.41 2.41 20.15
N GLY A 786 13.15 1.10 20.05
CA GLY A 786 14.01 0.03 20.53
C GLY A 786 13.65 -0.50 21.93
N ASP A 787 12.54 -0.05 22.52
CA ASP A 787 11.93 -0.70 23.68
C ASP A 787 11.16 -1.97 23.28
N LEU A 788 10.90 -2.85 24.27
CA LEU A 788 10.26 -4.15 24.02
C LEU A 788 8.86 -4.02 23.41
N GLN A 789 8.07 -3.05 23.87
CA GLN A 789 6.70 -2.84 23.41
C GLN A 789 6.68 -2.36 21.95
N ASP A 790 7.50 -1.35 21.61
CA ASP A 790 7.61 -0.89 20.23
C ASP A 790 8.16 -2.00 19.33
N MET A 791 9.19 -2.74 19.77
CA MET A 791 9.67 -3.88 18.98
C MET A 791 8.57 -4.91 18.68
N PHE A 792 7.72 -5.24 19.65
CA PHE A 792 6.60 -6.14 19.47
C PHE A 792 5.61 -5.64 18.41
N ILE A 793 5.15 -4.38 18.54
CA ILE A 793 4.20 -3.74 17.62
C ILE A 793 4.75 -3.63 16.19
N GLN A 794 6.06 -3.47 16.03
CA GLN A 794 6.67 -3.23 14.72
C GLN A 794 6.97 -4.53 13.96
N LYS A 795 7.24 -5.64 14.64
CA LYS A 795 7.59 -6.93 14.02
C LYS A 795 6.54 -7.44 13.03
N VAL A 796 5.27 -7.40 13.41
CA VAL A 796 4.14 -7.84 12.57
C VAL A 796 4.03 -7.08 11.24
N LYS A 797 4.52 -5.83 11.19
CA LYS A 797 4.52 -5.01 9.97
C LYS A 797 5.49 -5.57 8.91
N PHE A 798 6.50 -6.32 9.32
CA PHE A 798 7.53 -6.87 8.44
C PHE A 798 7.16 -8.21 7.79
N ILE A 799 5.99 -8.81 8.11
CA ILE A 799 5.48 -10.03 7.45
C ILE A 799 5.53 -9.90 5.91
N SER A 800 5.20 -8.71 5.39
CA SER A 800 5.29 -8.42 3.95
C SER A 800 6.70 -8.62 3.39
N SER A 801 7.72 -8.16 4.11
CA SER A 801 9.13 -8.34 3.73
C SER A 801 9.58 -9.80 3.87
N HIS A 802 9.09 -10.51 4.90
CA HIS A 802 9.36 -11.93 5.12
C HIS A 802 8.83 -12.77 3.97
N GLY A 803 7.59 -12.52 3.52
CA GLY A 803 7.00 -13.19 2.36
C GLY A 803 7.81 -12.96 1.06
N LEU A 804 8.29 -11.74 0.82
CA LEU A 804 9.14 -11.44 -0.34
C LEU A 804 10.51 -12.13 -0.25
N PHE A 805 11.11 -12.18 0.93
CA PHE A 805 12.38 -12.86 1.13
C PHE A 805 12.24 -14.38 1.00
N ALA A 806 11.15 -14.96 1.46
CA ALA A 806 10.86 -16.39 1.33
C ALA A 806 10.67 -16.83 -0.13
N ILE A 807 10.20 -15.95 -1.02
CA ILE A 807 10.23 -16.20 -2.47
C ILE A 807 11.66 -16.48 -2.93
N TRP A 808 12.63 -15.71 -2.44
CA TRP A 808 14.04 -15.91 -2.79
C TRP A 808 14.63 -17.15 -2.14
N ILE A 809 14.25 -17.48 -0.90
CA ILE A 809 14.63 -18.75 -0.26
C ILE A 809 14.15 -19.92 -1.14
N GLY A 810 12.89 -19.88 -1.59
CA GLY A 810 12.33 -20.87 -2.50
C GLY A 810 13.10 -20.99 -3.82
N TYR A 811 13.49 -19.87 -4.43
CA TYR A 811 14.38 -19.88 -5.60
C TYR A 811 15.75 -20.49 -5.28
N GLY A 812 16.34 -20.14 -4.13
CA GLY A 812 17.59 -20.71 -3.65
C GLY A 812 17.52 -22.23 -3.49
N LEU A 813 16.40 -22.75 -2.96
CA LEU A 813 16.13 -24.19 -2.90
C LEU A 813 16.08 -24.80 -4.30
N VAL A 814 15.31 -24.23 -5.23
CA VAL A 814 15.21 -24.76 -6.60
C VAL A 814 16.60 -24.83 -7.27
N PHE A 815 17.38 -23.76 -7.21
CA PHE A 815 18.70 -23.73 -7.84
C PHE A 815 19.72 -24.61 -7.11
N GLY A 816 19.69 -24.65 -5.78
CA GLY A 816 20.54 -25.54 -4.99
C GLY A 816 20.28 -27.01 -5.32
N LEU A 817 19.00 -27.42 -5.40
CA LEU A 817 18.61 -28.77 -5.78
C LEU A 817 18.99 -29.08 -7.24
N ALA A 818 18.88 -28.11 -8.15
CA ALA A 818 19.31 -28.28 -9.54
C ALA A 818 20.84 -28.48 -9.65
N VAL A 819 21.63 -27.71 -8.89
CA VAL A 819 23.09 -27.87 -8.82
C VAL A 819 23.46 -29.21 -8.19
N GLY A 820 22.81 -29.61 -7.10
CA GLY A 820 23.01 -30.91 -6.45
C GLY A 820 22.70 -32.08 -7.40
N ASN A 821 21.60 -32.01 -8.15
CA ASN A 821 21.26 -33.02 -9.15
C ASN A 821 22.33 -33.15 -10.24
N ARG A 822 22.85 -32.03 -10.74
CA ARG A 822 23.94 -32.00 -11.72
C ARG A 822 25.22 -32.62 -11.18
N LEU A 823 25.57 -32.28 -9.93
CA LEU A 823 26.74 -32.86 -9.25
C LEU A 823 26.61 -34.39 -9.14
N LEU A 824 25.47 -34.90 -8.68
CA LEU A 824 25.22 -36.35 -8.59
C LEU A 824 25.35 -37.03 -9.96
N LYS A 825 24.75 -36.45 -11.02
CA LYS A 825 24.90 -36.97 -12.40
C LYS A 825 26.37 -37.00 -12.84
N ALA A 826 27.12 -35.94 -12.55
CA ALA A 826 28.53 -35.83 -12.92
C ALA A 826 29.40 -36.86 -12.17
N LEU A 827 29.13 -37.12 -10.88
CA LEU A 827 29.85 -38.12 -10.08
C LEU A 827 29.59 -39.54 -10.58
N VAL A 828 28.35 -39.86 -10.99
CA VAL A 828 28.03 -41.14 -11.63
C VAL A 828 28.75 -41.28 -12.96
N LYS A 829 28.72 -40.25 -13.81
CA LYS A 829 29.41 -40.25 -15.11
C LYS A 829 30.92 -40.43 -14.99
N ARG A 830 31.52 -39.95 -13.88
CA ARG A 830 32.95 -40.10 -13.57
C ARG A 830 33.30 -41.43 -12.90
N GLY A 831 32.31 -42.29 -12.59
CA GLY A 831 32.51 -43.56 -11.88
C GLY A 831 32.81 -43.42 -10.39
N THR A 832 32.76 -42.20 -9.83
CA THR A 832 33.01 -41.95 -8.40
C THR A 832 31.83 -42.38 -7.53
N LEU A 833 30.62 -42.35 -8.08
CA LEU A 833 29.39 -42.77 -7.41
C LEU A 833 28.72 -43.91 -8.19
N PRO A 834 28.36 -45.04 -7.56
CA PRO A 834 27.58 -46.09 -8.21
C PRO A 834 26.24 -45.56 -8.76
N ALA A 835 25.90 -45.93 -10.00
CA ALA A 835 24.65 -45.48 -10.64
C ALA A 835 23.39 -45.88 -9.83
N ALA A 836 23.44 -47.00 -9.10
CA ALA A 836 22.37 -47.46 -8.21
C ALA A 836 22.03 -46.46 -7.08
N LEU A 837 22.98 -45.63 -6.64
CA LEU A 837 22.77 -44.65 -5.57
C LEU A 837 22.18 -43.32 -6.07
N LEU A 838 22.09 -43.10 -7.38
CA LEU A 838 21.64 -41.83 -7.95
C LEU A 838 20.19 -41.50 -7.59
N GLN A 839 19.28 -42.46 -7.71
CA GLN A 839 17.85 -42.26 -7.39
C GLN A 839 17.62 -42.08 -5.87
N PRO A 840 18.18 -42.93 -4.98
CA PRO A 840 18.09 -42.72 -3.53
C PRO A 840 18.63 -41.37 -3.08
N LEU A 841 19.80 -40.95 -3.56
CA LEU A 841 20.39 -39.67 -3.18
C LEU A 841 19.59 -38.47 -3.70
N ARG A 842 18.99 -38.59 -4.90
CA ARG A 842 18.03 -37.58 -5.39
C ARG A 842 16.80 -37.49 -4.50
N ALA A 843 16.20 -38.62 -4.14
CA ALA A 843 15.04 -38.65 -3.26
C ALA A 843 15.39 -38.02 -1.90
N GLY A 844 16.53 -38.38 -1.31
CA GLY A 844 17.03 -37.78 -0.07
C GLY A 844 17.23 -36.27 -0.17
N MET A 845 17.80 -35.79 -1.28
CA MET A 845 17.98 -34.36 -1.54
C MET A 845 16.63 -33.62 -1.68
N LEU A 846 15.65 -34.19 -2.37
CA LEU A 846 14.30 -33.63 -2.49
C LEU A 846 13.58 -33.60 -1.13
N CYS A 847 13.69 -34.68 -0.35
CA CYS A 847 13.17 -34.74 1.02
C CYS A 847 13.81 -33.67 1.92
N ALA A 848 15.14 -33.51 1.85
CA ALA A 848 15.86 -32.47 2.58
C ALA A 848 15.35 -31.07 2.20
N GLY A 849 15.08 -30.81 0.92
CA GLY A 849 14.50 -29.55 0.46
C GLY A 849 13.13 -29.23 1.07
N LEU A 850 12.27 -30.23 1.28
CA LEU A 850 10.99 -30.07 1.98
C LEU A 850 11.17 -29.90 3.49
N LEU A 851 12.11 -30.64 4.08
CA LEU A 851 12.40 -30.61 5.51
C LEU A 851 13.07 -29.30 5.97
N VAL A 852 13.48 -28.41 5.07
CA VAL A 852 13.90 -27.05 5.46
C VAL A 852 12.80 -26.32 6.22
N ALA A 853 11.52 -26.60 5.93
CA ALA A 853 10.40 -26.03 6.68
C ALA A 853 10.23 -26.61 8.10
N ALA A 854 10.86 -27.74 8.41
CA ALA A 854 10.87 -28.28 9.77
C ALA A 854 11.80 -27.50 10.71
N ILE A 855 12.76 -26.74 10.17
CA ILE A 855 13.68 -25.89 10.96
C ILE A 855 12.89 -24.84 11.76
N PRO A 856 12.08 -23.96 11.13
CA PRO A 856 11.31 -22.98 11.91
C PRO A 856 10.27 -23.65 12.82
N VAL A 857 9.74 -24.83 12.48
CA VAL A 857 8.85 -25.58 13.39
C VAL A 857 9.58 -25.98 14.67
N TYR A 858 10.79 -26.53 14.54
CA TYR A 858 11.63 -26.90 15.67
C TYR A 858 12.02 -25.69 16.53
N GLU A 859 12.44 -24.59 15.89
CA GLU A 859 12.80 -23.35 16.59
C GLU A 859 11.62 -22.79 17.40
N ASN A 860 10.42 -22.75 16.83
CA ASN A 860 9.24 -22.25 17.56
C ASN A 860 8.91 -23.06 18.82
N TYR A 861 9.28 -24.35 18.87
CA TYR A 861 8.99 -25.22 20.01
C TYR A 861 10.13 -25.30 21.04
N THR A 862 11.38 -25.13 20.60
CA THR A 862 12.57 -25.37 21.45
C THR A 862 13.32 -24.10 21.84
N ASN A 863 13.09 -22.98 21.15
CA ASN A 863 13.79 -21.74 21.41
C ASN A 863 13.03 -20.91 22.46
N GLU A 864 13.50 -20.94 23.69
CA GLU A 864 12.89 -20.19 24.82
C GLU A 864 12.79 -18.69 24.55
N TYR A 865 13.72 -18.09 23.81
CA TYR A 865 13.65 -16.67 23.45
C TYR A 865 12.48 -16.38 22.51
N LEU A 866 12.19 -17.28 21.56
CA LEU A 866 11.02 -17.13 20.69
C LEU A 866 9.73 -17.23 21.48
N VAL A 867 9.61 -18.21 22.36
CA VAL A 867 8.45 -18.37 23.24
C VAL A 867 8.26 -17.13 24.11
N PHE A 868 9.33 -16.63 24.74
CA PHE A 868 9.28 -15.43 25.57
C PHE A 868 8.93 -14.16 24.78
N SER A 869 9.50 -13.98 23.58
CA SER A 869 9.34 -12.74 22.81
C SER A 869 8.10 -12.68 21.93
N MET A 870 7.45 -13.82 21.68
CA MET A 870 6.30 -13.96 20.78
C MET A 870 5.08 -14.59 21.46
N SER A 871 5.15 -14.89 22.76
CA SER A 871 4.13 -15.61 23.54
C SER A 871 3.79 -17.02 23.01
N GLY A 872 4.62 -17.59 22.13
CA GLY A 872 4.42 -18.88 21.49
C GLY A 872 3.48 -18.84 20.26
N VAL A 873 3.74 -19.71 19.28
CA VAL A 873 2.88 -19.87 18.08
C VAL A 873 1.74 -20.86 18.29
N GLU A 874 1.88 -21.72 19.30
CA GLU A 874 0.86 -22.67 19.76
C GLU A 874 -0.06 -21.96 20.76
N GLN A 875 -1.31 -21.76 20.35
CA GLN A 875 -2.35 -21.08 21.12
C GLN A 875 -3.49 -22.03 21.50
N ASN A 876 -3.41 -23.31 21.12
CA ASN A 876 -4.39 -24.31 21.52
C ASN A 876 -4.41 -24.46 23.03
N GLY A 877 -5.61 -24.44 23.61
CA GLY A 877 -5.79 -24.46 25.07
C GLY A 877 -5.39 -23.16 25.78
N HIS A 878 -4.95 -22.12 25.07
CA HIS A 878 -4.63 -20.83 25.68
C HIS A 878 -5.92 -20.12 26.13
N ASP A 879 -6.05 -19.91 27.43
CA ASP A 879 -7.25 -19.39 28.09
C ASP A 879 -7.02 -18.04 28.78
N PHE A 880 -5.81 -17.46 28.71
CA PHE A 880 -5.49 -16.21 29.40
C PHE A 880 -6.50 -15.10 29.11
N GLY A 881 -6.87 -14.89 27.84
CA GLY A 881 -7.86 -13.85 27.49
C GLY A 881 -9.25 -14.20 28.02
N TRP A 882 -9.61 -15.48 28.07
CA TRP A 882 -10.82 -15.94 28.75
C TRP A 882 -10.79 -15.61 30.25
N GLN A 883 -9.79 -16.10 30.95
CA GLN A 883 -9.58 -15.92 32.38
C GLN A 883 -9.52 -14.45 32.77
N PHE A 884 -8.71 -13.64 32.07
CA PHE A 884 -8.57 -12.21 32.35
C PHE A 884 -9.91 -11.47 32.30
N GLY A 885 -10.78 -11.81 31.35
CA GLY A 885 -12.12 -11.23 31.27
C GLY A 885 -13.10 -11.84 32.27
N ASN A 886 -13.17 -13.18 32.35
CA ASN A 886 -14.12 -13.91 33.18
C ASN A 886 -13.87 -13.65 34.68
N TYR A 887 -12.62 -13.76 35.13
CA TYR A 887 -12.23 -13.54 36.52
C TYR A 887 -12.43 -12.08 36.96
N GLN A 888 -12.23 -11.11 36.07
CA GLN A 888 -12.52 -9.71 36.38
C GLN A 888 -14.01 -9.46 36.60
N LEU A 889 -14.89 -10.14 35.85
CA LEU A 889 -16.33 -9.90 35.89
C LEU A 889 -17.03 -10.71 37.00
N ARG A 890 -16.63 -11.98 37.17
CA ARG A 890 -17.25 -12.96 38.09
C ARG A 890 -16.44 -13.23 39.36
N GLY A 891 -15.23 -12.69 39.46
CA GLY A 891 -14.43 -12.78 40.67
C GLY A 891 -14.01 -14.20 41.04
N ALA A 892 -13.99 -14.47 42.35
CA ALA A 892 -13.52 -15.71 42.96
C ALA A 892 -14.31 -16.94 42.55
N ASP A 893 -15.62 -16.80 42.24
CA ASP A 893 -16.45 -17.91 41.80
C ASP A 893 -15.95 -18.47 40.46
N ALA A 894 -15.64 -17.60 39.50
CA ALA A 894 -15.10 -18.03 38.21
C ALA A 894 -13.70 -18.64 38.32
N ILE A 895 -12.85 -18.10 39.20
CA ILE A 895 -11.52 -18.67 39.45
C ILE A 895 -11.67 -20.07 40.06
N THR A 896 -12.58 -20.23 41.03
CA THR A 896 -12.80 -21.51 41.71
C THR A 896 -13.42 -22.58 40.79
N GLU A 897 -14.26 -22.17 39.82
CA GLU A 897 -14.81 -23.06 38.79
C GLU A 897 -13.75 -23.58 37.81
N GLU A 898 -12.70 -22.80 37.55
CA GLU A 898 -11.67 -23.10 36.55
C GLU A 898 -10.36 -23.66 37.16
N LEU A 899 -10.16 -23.53 38.47
CA LEU A 899 -9.01 -24.11 39.19
C LEU A 899 -9.00 -25.65 39.07
N GLU A 900 -7.87 -26.22 38.65
CA GLU A 900 -7.66 -27.66 38.68
C GLU A 900 -7.52 -28.17 40.12
N ALA A 901 -7.78 -29.47 40.35
CA ALA A 901 -7.82 -30.04 41.70
C ALA A 901 -6.46 -30.01 42.44
N ASP A 902 -5.36 -29.88 41.70
CA ASP A 902 -3.99 -29.81 42.19
C ASP A 902 -3.40 -28.39 42.19
N GLU A 903 -4.14 -27.38 41.71
CA GLU A 903 -3.74 -25.98 41.78
C GLU A 903 -3.96 -25.38 43.18
N GLU A 904 -3.14 -24.38 43.53
CA GLU A 904 -3.29 -23.70 44.82
C GLU A 904 -4.64 -22.98 44.89
N PRO A 905 -5.45 -23.21 45.95
CA PRO A 905 -6.70 -22.51 46.10
C PRO A 905 -6.45 -21.02 46.31
N LEU A 906 -7.47 -20.20 46.00
CA LEU A 906 -7.44 -18.78 46.29
C LEU A 906 -7.08 -18.50 47.76
N PRO A 907 -6.12 -17.60 48.05
CA PRO A 907 -5.80 -17.20 49.43
C PRO A 907 -7.02 -16.71 50.21
N ASN A 908 -7.97 -16.12 49.50
CA ASN A 908 -9.30 -15.81 50.00
C ASN A 908 -10.35 -16.31 48.98
N PRO A 909 -11.14 -17.35 49.32
CA PRO A 909 -12.12 -17.92 48.39
C PRO A 909 -13.29 -16.99 48.07
N LEU A 910 -13.41 -15.83 48.73
CA LEU A 910 -14.45 -14.84 48.50
C LEU A 910 -13.92 -13.57 47.80
N PHE A 911 -12.64 -13.53 47.42
CA PHE A 911 -12.03 -12.33 46.83
C PHE A 911 -11.22 -12.65 45.57
N PRO A 912 -11.34 -11.84 44.49
CA PRO A 912 -12.22 -10.67 44.36
C PRO A 912 -13.71 -11.06 44.28
N PRO A 913 -14.65 -10.27 44.84
CA PRO A 913 -16.07 -10.58 44.70
C PRO A 913 -16.53 -10.41 43.25
N GLU A 914 -17.59 -11.14 42.87
CA GLU A 914 -18.30 -10.90 41.62
C GLU A 914 -18.83 -9.46 41.55
N MET A 915 -18.87 -8.88 40.34
CA MET A 915 -19.48 -7.56 40.13
C MET A 915 -20.99 -7.60 40.39
N GLU A 916 -21.51 -6.61 41.12
CA GLU A 916 -22.95 -6.50 41.34
C GLU A 916 -23.72 -6.30 40.01
N PRO A 917 -25.00 -6.70 39.94
CA PRO A 917 -25.82 -6.44 38.76
C PRO A 917 -25.87 -4.96 38.40
N ASN A 918 -25.73 -4.64 37.10
CA ASN A 918 -25.66 -3.26 36.58
C ASN A 918 -24.42 -2.47 37.04
N ALA A 919 -23.37 -3.14 37.50
CA ALA A 919 -22.10 -2.50 37.80
C ALA A 919 -21.50 -1.81 36.56
N ILE A 920 -20.80 -0.70 36.81
CA ILE A 920 -20.00 -0.03 35.79
C ILE A 920 -18.55 -0.45 35.96
N PHE A 921 -18.04 -1.24 35.02
CA PHE A 921 -16.63 -1.53 34.87
C PHE A 921 -15.90 -0.29 34.36
N PHE A 922 -15.20 0.39 35.28
CA PHE A 922 -14.30 1.49 34.95
C PHE A 922 -12.89 0.95 34.66
N GLY A 923 -12.58 0.74 33.38
CA GLY A 923 -11.32 0.16 32.90
C GLY A 923 -10.33 1.16 32.31
N GLY A 924 -9.03 0.93 32.54
CA GLY A 924 -7.88 1.81 32.30
C GLY A 924 -7.50 2.15 30.84
N THR A 925 -6.22 2.49 30.64
CA THR A 925 -5.66 2.99 29.36
C THR A 925 -5.90 2.00 28.21
N ASP A 926 -6.17 2.51 27.02
CA ASP A 926 -6.84 1.87 25.86
C ASP A 926 -6.73 0.32 25.67
N PRO A 927 -5.58 -0.37 25.83
CA PRO A 927 -5.52 -1.83 25.61
C PRO A 927 -6.22 -2.72 26.65
N GLY A 928 -6.39 -2.29 27.91
CA GLY A 928 -6.86 -3.18 28.99
C GLY A 928 -8.35 -3.56 28.94
N ARG A 929 -9.15 -2.86 28.13
CA ARG A 929 -10.62 -3.00 28.11
C ARG A 929 -11.14 -4.06 27.15
N PHE A 930 -10.33 -4.44 26.16
CA PHE A 930 -10.80 -5.18 24.99
C PHE A 930 -11.26 -6.58 25.32
N VAL A 931 -10.57 -7.25 26.24
CA VAL A 931 -10.93 -8.58 26.70
C VAL A 931 -12.26 -8.58 27.47
N PRO A 932 -12.48 -7.75 28.50
CA PRO A 932 -13.81 -7.58 29.10
C PRO A 932 -14.90 -7.20 28.10
N THR A 933 -14.59 -6.35 27.10
CA THR A 933 -15.55 -5.99 26.04
C THR A 933 -16.02 -7.23 25.27
N TYR A 934 -15.10 -8.12 24.90
CA TYR A 934 -15.45 -9.39 24.27
C TYR A 934 -16.31 -10.28 25.18
N MET A 935 -15.96 -10.39 26.48
CA MET A 935 -16.72 -11.21 27.41
C MET A 935 -18.16 -10.75 27.59
N ILE A 936 -18.40 -9.45 27.62
CA ILE A 936 -19.73 -8.86 27.79
C ILE A 936 -20.55 -9.02 26.51
N TYR A 937 -20.01 -8.61 25.36
CA TYR A 937 -20.78 -8.44 24.13
C TYR A 937 -20.83 -9.66 23.21
N SER A 938 -19.82 -10.52 23.28
CA SER A 938 -19.66 -11.65 22.35
C SER A 938 -19.83 -12.98 23.07
N ALA A 939 -19.05 -13.22 24.13
CA ALA A 939 -19.20 -14.43 24.94
C ALA A 939 -20.39 -14.36 25.93
N ARG A 940 -20.99 -13.19 26.16
CA ARG A 940 -22.19 -13.01 27.00
C ARG A 940 -22.04 -13.53 28.44
N VAL A 941 -20.85 -13.37 29.03
CA VAL A 941 -20.53 -13.81 30.39
C VAL A 941 -21.30 -12.96 31.44
N ARG A 942 -21.16 -11.63 31.36
CA ARG A 942 -21.87 -10.66 32.23
C ARG A 942 -22.46 -9.52 31.39
N PRO A 943 -23.53 -9.79 30.60
CA PRO A 943 -24.13 -8.81 29.70
C PRO A 943 -24.83 -7.65 30.44
N ASP A 944 -24.99 -7.78 31.76
CA ASP A 944 -25.54 -6.79 32.67
C ASP A 944 -24.50 -5.80 33.22
N VAL A 945 -23.21 -5.98 32.91
CA VAL A 945 -22.14 -5.06 33.30
C VAL A 945 -21.90 -4.02 32.19
N PHE A 946 -21.80 -2.75 32.57
CA PHE A 946 -21.53 -1.63 31.65
C PHE A 946 -20.04 -1.29 31.63
N LEU A 947 -19.44 -1.16 30.45
CA LEU A 947 -18.02 -0.82 30.32
C LEU A 947 -17.81 0.64 29.93
N ILE A 948 -17.12 1.41 30.78
CA ILE A 948 -16.71 2.80 30.54
C ILE A 948 -15.20 2.92 30.73
N THR A 949 -14.52 3.64 29.84
CA THR A 949 -13.05 3.72 29.85
C THR A 949 -12.53 5.11 30.10
N GLN A 950 -11.49 5.21 30.93
CA GLN A 950 -11.02 6.47 31.50
C GLN A 950 -10.40 7.43 30.45
N ASN A 951 -9.57 6.93 29.53
CA ASN A 951 -8.79 7.76 28.60
C ASN A 951 -9.64 8.60 27.64
N ALA A 952 -10.77 8.03 27.22
CA ALA A 952 -11.60 8.58 26.17
C ALA A 952 -12.75 9.47 26.69
N LEU A 953 -12.86 9.70 28.00
CA LEU A 953 -13.92 10.55 28.58
C LEU A 953 -13.86 12.01 28.10
N ALA A 954 -12.68 12.48 27.67
CA ALA A 954 -12.50 13.80 27.06
C ALA A 954 -12.81 13.82 25.55
N ASP A 955 -12.95 12.65 24.91
CA ASP A 955 -13.26 12.52 23.48
C ASP A 955 -14.78 12.48 23.26
N ASN A 956 -15.31 13.54 22.66
CA ASN A 956 -16.74 13.64 22.34
C ASN A 956 -17.22 12.52 21.40
N THR A 957 -16.38 12.00 20.50
CA THR A 957 -16.76 10.90 19.61
C THR A 957 -17.00 9.61 20.39
N TYR A 958 -16.13 9.30 21.36
CA TYR A 958 -16.33 8.18 22.28
C TYR A 958 -17.56 8.39 23.17
N MET A 959 -17.71 9.58 23.76
CA MET A 959 -18.85 9.89 24.63
C MET A 959 -20.19 9.82 23.89
N ASN A 960 -20.24 10.17 22.60
CA ASN A 960 -21.42 9.96 21.77
C ASN A 960 -21.74 8.48 21.61
N THR A 961 -20.75 7.63 21.33
CA THR A 961 -20.95 6.17 21.30
C THR A 961 -21.49 5.65 22.63
N MET A 962 -20.94 6.09 23.77
CA MET A 962 -21.42 5.68 25.10
C MET A 962 -22.85 6.16 25.38
N ARG A 963 -23.23 7.38 24.96
CA ARG A 963 -24.61 7.87 25.06
C ARG A 963 -25.57 7.04 24.21
N ASP A 964 -25.18 6.68 23.00
CA ASP A 964 -26.04 5.87 22.14
C ASP A 964 -26.19 4.43 22.66
N LEU A 965 -25.13 3.84 23.22
CA LEU A 965 -25.15 2.48 23.76
C LEU A 965 -25.83 2.40 25.13
N TYR A 966 -25.55 3.36 26.03
CA TYR A 966 -25.92 3.27 27.44
C TYR A 966 -26.72 4.46 27.98
N GLY A 967 -27.05 5.46 27.16
CA GLY A 967 -27.75 6.67 27.61
C GLY A 967 -29.18 6.43 28.13
N ASN A 968 -29.75 5.26 27.86
CA ASN A 968 -31.01 4.82 28.47
C ASN A 968 -30.81 4.30 29.91
N PRO A 969 -29.91 3.31 30.17
CA PRO A 969 -29.73 2.76 31.51
C PRO A 969 -28.88 3.62 32.46
N ILE A 970 -27.91 4.39 31.97
CA ILE A 970 -26.99 5.18 32.81
C ILE A 970 -26.83 6.61 32.28
N TRP A 971 -26.68 7.56 33.19
CA TRP A 971 -26.42 8.94 32.83
C TRP A 971 -24.97 9.10 32.37
N ILE A 972 -24.79 9.55 31.12
CA ILE A 972 -23.48 9.86 30.55
C ILE A 972 -23.33 11.39 30.48
N PRO A 973 -22.24 11.98 31.01
CA PRO A 973 -22.01 13.43 31.02
C PRO A 973 -22.22 14.08 29.64
N THR A 974 -22.77 15.29 29.59
CA THR A 974 -22.92 16.05 28.33
C THR A 974 -21.59 16.68 27.89
N PRO A 975 -21.45 17.14 26.62
CA PRO A 975 -20.26 17.88 26.20
C PRO A 975 -19.97 19.12 27.07
N ASP A 976 -21.02 19.81 27.54
CA ASP A 976 -20.90 20.96 28.43
C ASP A 976 -20.40 20.56 29.82
N ASP A 977 -20.81 19.39 30.33
CA ASP A 977 -20.33 18.86 31.61
C ASP A 977 -18.84 18.50 31.51
N SER A 978 -18.43 17.82 30.43
CA SER A 978 -17.02 17.49 30.17
C SER A 978 -16.16 18.75 29.98
N ALA A 979 -16.64 19.74 29.22
CA ALA A 979 -15.94 21.00 29.02
C ALA A 979 -15.78 21.77 30.34
N ARG A 980 -16.81 21.80 31.17
CA ARG A 980 -16.77 22.42 32.49
C ARG A 980 -15.79 21.70 33.42
N ALA A 981 -15.81 20.37 33.45
CA ALA A 981 -14.87 19.58 34.24
C ALA A 981 -13.41 19.82 33.80
N PHE A 982 -13.16 19.90 32.50
CA PHE A 982 -11.84 20.22 31.95
C PHE A 982 -11.41 21.64 32.31
N GLN A 983 -12.32 22.63 32.22
CA GLN A 983 -12.01 24.00 32.62
C GLN A 983 -11.67 24.09 34.10
N ILE A 984 -12.42 23.41 34.98
CA ILE A 984 -12.10 23.31 36.41
C ILE A 984 -10.69 22.74 36.62
N TYR A 985 -10.35 21.65 35.92
CA TYR A 985 -9.01 21.07 36.00
C TYR A 985 -7.92 22.08 35.60
N VAL A 986 -8.10 22.77 34.47
CA VAL A 986 -7.16 23.79 33.98
C VAL A 986 -7.03 24.94 34.98
N ASP A 987 -8.13 25.44 35.50
CA ASP A 987 -8.14 26.54 36.48
C ASP A 987 -7.43 26.12 37.78
N GLU A 988 -7.67 24.91 38.27
CA GLU A 988 -7.01 24.38 39.47
C GLU A 988 -5.50 24.18 39.27
N VAL A 989 -5.07 23.75 38.07
CA VAL A 989 -3.66 23.65 37.70
C VAL A 989 -3.01 25.04 37.60
N GLN A 990 -3.69 26.00 37.00
CA GLN A 990 -3.20 27.38 36.87
C GLN A 990 -3.10 28.08 38.24
N ALA A 991 -4.08 27.85 39.12
CA ALA A 991 -4.11 28.35 40.48
C ALA A 991 -3.12 27.64 41.42
N GLY A 992 -2.44 26.58 40.97
CA GLY A 992 -1.52 25.79 41.78
C GLY A 992 -2.20 24.90 42.84
N LYS A 993 -3.54 24.81 42.81
CA LYS A 993 -4.32 23.87 43.65
C LYS A 993 -4.09 22.43 43.20
N ARG A 994 -3.83 22.23 41.91
CA ARG A 994 -3.29 20.98 41.35
C ARG A 994 -1.87 21.21 40.82
N PRO A 995 -0.95 20.24 40.96
CA PRO A 995 0.38 20.35 40.39
C PRO A 995 0.33 20.43 38.86
N LYS A 996 1.19 21.29 38.27
CA LYS A 996 1.24 21.55 36.81
C LYS A 996 1.69 20.37 35.98
N ASN A 997 2.40 19.44 36.61
CA ASN A 997 2.71 18.13 36.08
C ASN A 997 2.24 17.12 37.14
N ALA A 998 1.51 16.09 36.74
CA ALA A 998 1.72 14.81 37.41
C ALA A 998 3.17 14.45 37.09
N ASP A 999 4.11 14.75 37.98
CA ASP A 999 5.43 14.15 37.93
C ASP A 999 5.22 12.64 38.00
N LEU A 1000 5.16 11.99 36.84
CA LEU A 1000 5.43 10.57 36.72
C LEU A 1000 6.90 10.39 37.08
N THR A 1001 7.15 10.33 38.38
CA THR A 1001 8.29 9.59 38.91
C THR A 1001 7.98 8.14 38.59
N ILE A 1002 8.73 7.56 37.64
CA ILE A 1002 8.72 6.12 37.37
C ILE A 1002 9.28 5.40 38.59
#